data_AF-A0A960XZJ3-F1
#
_entry.id   AF-A0A960XZJ3-F1
#
_cell.length_a   1.000
_cell.length_b   1.000
_cell.length_c   1.000
_cell.angle_alpha   90.00
_cell.angle_beta   90.00
_cell.angle_gamma   90.00
#
_symmetry.space_group_name_H-M   'P 1'
#
loop_
_entity.id
_entity.type
_entity.pdbx_description
1 polymer ?
#
loop_
_entity_poly.entity_id
_entity_poly.type
_entity_poly.pdbx_seq_one_letter_code
_entity_poly.pdbx_strand_id
1 'polypeptide(L)'
;MAEGWKLFADRGGTFTDIVALDPEGNVHFHKLLSRTDDYDDPVSAGMQHLFQRVEAKGFPGRVQDLRVGTTIGTNALLEHKVARVGLLVTSGFGDLLRIGYQARPSLFSLRIDLPPMLYHAVATVQERMDSQGKIIQSLDPDSLNRALDSLLQAEVQCLAVLFLHSNCNPIHELQARAIIQKRCHLPVYLSHQSSPMPGAVARGDTTLVDAALGPMIQDYSQRLQVAIGGDLHFMGSAGALIPASAFSGKDSLLSGPAGGLRAVAQLCKKLGIERAVGFDMGGTSTDVFTFDGELQRLESTEIGGFRIQAPHLRIHTIASGGGSILRRDGRRLLVGPESAGAYPGPAFYKRNGPATVTDANAVLGRVLASHFPSVFGPNGNDAPDLADARAALLDLQADRGDAVRTANAAELAGQKNESSIGPLEQLAQGFISIACEQMAGAVRKMTIEQGRDPANYTMVSFGGAGGQVACEVAERAGLAKVVFPGLAGLFSAVGIAASEPARMQTIALEGDLKLRYSELQRLCLGETDDSASQRLEFRLLPSGSDFPVLLGYSGLPALSVLEDDFHSRFQETYGYSYTGPIQIRSVLIETKMGQASEIPAITSKVAHVERPLSHRVFDGQWSHVPLFSREDLPGGFEIQGPALITSKTDTVYLRESWMAKVLDSGDLLAQRSNSHAAKDTRSETATEADLLEERSTGTEEIIPPEAATSDKCDQPEFVMTEKSDQSGATMADESAQAGALKTREPGQPESVRPDASAQREAPAKEVLSIAAEIHQRRLESIATEMGTVLQKTAQSVNIKERLDFSCAIFDASGRILVSAPHIPVHLGSMQDSVQAILPMVSSRMHVLSQGFFVLNDPYQGGTHLPDIT
;
A
#
# COMPACT_ATOMS: atom_id res chain seq x y z
N MET A 1 -14.95 -35.64 23.50
CA MET A 1 -13.71 -35.83 22.73
C MET A 1 -12.69 -34.88 23.33
N ALA A 2 -11.47 -35.32 23.66
CA ALA A 2 -10.46 -34.40 24.16
C ALA A 2 -10.15 -33.35 23.06
N GLU A 3 -10.18 -32.06 23.40
CA GLU A 3 -9.88 -30.98 22.46
C GLU A 3 -8.43 -31.06 21.99
N GLY A 4 -8.18 -30.76 20.71
CA GLY A 4 -6.84 -30.74 20.14
C GLY A 4 -6.26 -29.32 20.12
N TRP A 5 -5.02 -29.18 19.67
CA TRP A 5 -4.41 -27.86 19.53
C TRP A 5 -5.08 -27.04 18.44
N LYS A 6 -5.24 -25.73 18.67
CA LYS A 6 -5.63 -24.75 17.64
C LYS A 6 -4.44 -23.85 17.35
N LEU A 7 -4.02 -23.76 16.09
CA LEU A 7 -2.84 -23.01 15.68
C LEU A 7 -3.21 -21.96 14.62
N PHE A 8 -2.64 -20.78 14.79
CA PHE A 8 -2.88 -19.62 13.95
C PHE A 8 -1.52 -19.07 13.53
N ALA A 9 -1.21 -19.18 12.25
CA ALA A 9 0.08 -18.82 11.71
C ALA A 9 -0.05 -17.70 10.69
N ASP A 10 0.75 -16.65 10.83
CA ASP A 10 0.96 -15.64 9.79
C ASP A 10 2.38 -15.76 9.23
N ARG A 11 2.47 -16.18 7.97
CA ARG A 11 3.75 -16.29 7.25
C ARG A 11 4.05 -14.98 6.52
N GLY A 12 4.69 -14.06 7.25
CA GLY A 12 5.21 -12.80 6.71
C GLY A 12 6.51 -12.97 5.90
N GLY A 13 7.06 -11.85 5.40
CA GLY A 13 8.29 -11.85 4.61
C GLY A 13 9.57 -12.11 5.42
N THR A 14 9.64 -11.59 6.65
CA THR A 14 10.83 -11.72 7.52
C THR A 14 10.67 -12.84 8.54
N PHE A 15 9.56 -12.82 9.29
CA PHE A 15 9.25 -13.79 10.33
C PHE A 15 7.91 -14.46 10.06
N THR A 16 7.78 -15.69 10.54
CA THR A 16 6.53 -16.43 10.66
C THR A 16 6.11 -16.41 12.12
N ASP A 17 4.90 -15.92 12.35
CA ASP A 17 4.33 -15.68 13.66
C ASP A 17 3.27 -16.73 13.94
N ILE A 18 3.44 -17.49 15.03
CA ILE A 18 2.51 -18.56 15.42
C ILE A 18 1.95 -18.24 16.79
N VAL A 19 0.61 -18.24 16.88
CA VAL A 19 -0.15 -18.26 18.12
C VAL A 19 -0.87 -19.59 18.21
N ALA A 20 -0.80 -20.24 19.36
CA ALA A 20 -1.42 -21.55 19.58
C ALA A 20 -2.21 -21.59 20.89
N LEU A 21 -3.33 -22.28 20.88
CA LEU A 21 -4.09 -22.66 22.06
C LEU A 21 -3.90 -24.15 22.29
N ASP A 22 -3.42 -24.50 23.48
CA ASP A 22 -3.38 -25.90 23.90
C ASP A 22 -4.78 -26.40 24.32
N PRO A 23 -4.97 -27.72 24.52
CA PRO A 23 -6.26 -28.29 24.96
C PRO A 23 -6.78 -27.78 26.30
N GLU A 24 -5.94 -27.12 27.10
CA GLU A 24 -6.32 -26.50 28.38
C GLU A 24 -6.70 -25.03 28.21
N GLY A 25 -6.54 -24.47 27.00
CA GLY A 25 -6.83 -23.07 26.68
C GLY A 25 -5.68 -22.11 26.97
N ASN A 26 -4.47 -22.59 27.28
CA ASN A 26 -3.32 -21.72 27.48
C ASN A 26 -2.78 -21.22 26.14
N VAL A 27 -2.34 -19.96 26.12
CA VAL A 27 -1.75 -19.32 24.94
C VAL A 27 -0.26 -19.59 24.88
N HIS A 28 0.19 -20.08 23.73
CA HIS A 28 1.59 -20.24 23.38
C HIS A 28 1.89 -19.42 22.13
N PHE A 29 3.12 -18.90 22.03
CA PHE A 29 3.57 -18.18 20.85
C PHE A 29 4.97 -18.61 20.45
N HIS A 30 5.24 -18.54 19.14
CA HIS A 30 6.56 -18.84 18.60
C HIS A 30 6.81 -17.99 17.35
N LYS A 31 8.02 -17.46 17.23
CA LYS A 31 8.46 -16.62 16.11
C LYS A 31 9.67 -17.26 15.47
N LEU A 32 9.60 -17.50 14.17
CA LEU A 32 10.65 -18.14 13.38
C LEU A 32 11.00 -17.28 12.17
N LEU A 33 12.18 -17.47 11.59
CA LEU A 33 12.51 -16.84 10.30
C LEU A 33 11.63 -17.44 9.20
N SER A 34 11.09 -16.61 8.31
CA SER A 34 10.27 -17.11 7.19
C SER A 34 11.08 -17.87 6.13
N ARG A 35 12.40 -17.72 6.16
CA ARG A 35 13.36 -18.39 5.27
C ARG A 35 14.68 -18.61 6.01
N THR A 36 15.16 -19.86 6.00
CA THR A 36 16.46 -20.30 6.49
C THR A 36 16.83 -21.62 5.78
N ASP A 37 18.07 -22.07 5.96
CA ASP A 37 18.54 -23.38 5.48
C ASP A 37 18.22 -24.51 6.48
N ASP A 38 17.78 -24.19 7.70
CA ASP A 38 17.52 -25.16 8.78
C ASP A 38 16.20 -25.95 8.64
N TYR A 39 15.22 -25.42 7.87
CA TYR A 39 13.91 -26.04 7.68
C TYR A 39 13.24 -25.58 6.38
N ASP A 40 12.45 -26.49 5.78
CA ASP A 40 11.76 -26.23 4.50
C ASP A 40 10.50 -25.35 4.65
N ASP A 41 9.75 -25.49 5.74
CA ASP A 41 8.50 -24.77 5.98
C ASP A 41 8.41 -24.25 7.43
N PRO A 42 8.32 -22.92 7.64
CA PRO A 42 8.34 -22.34 8.97
C PRO A 42 7.09 -22.66 9.80
N VAL A 43 5.93 -22.88 9.16
CA VAL A 43 4.70 -23.25 9.87
C VAL A 43 4.88 -24.65 10.47
N SER A 44 5.27 -25.62 9.64
CA SER A 44 5.53 -27.01 10.05
C SER A 44 6.61 -27.10 11.12
N ALA A 45 7.75 -26.42 10.94
CA ALA A 45 8.81 -26.36 11.94
C ALA A 45 8.33 -25.72 13.25
N GLY A 46 7.55 -24.65 13.16
CA GLY A 46 6.96 -24.00 14.32
C GLY A 46 6.01 -24.89 15.12
N MET A 47 5.17 -25.68 14.43
CA MET A 47 4.33 -26.70 15.08
C MET A 47 5.18 -27.73 15.83
N GLN A 48 6.22 -28.27 15.18
CA GLN A 48 7.13 -29.24 15.79
C GLN A 48 7.85 -28.67 17.02
N HIS A 49 8.36 -27.45 16.94
CA HIS A 49 9.00 -26.78 18.07
C HIS A 49 8.05 -26.56 19.26
N LEU A 50 6.79 -26.19 18.99
CA LEU A 50 5.76 -26.06 20.02
C LEU A 50 5.47 -27.41 20.67
N PHE A 51 5.32 -28.47 19.88
CA PHE A 51 5.08 -29.81 20.42
C PHE A 51 6.26 -30.31 21.23
N GLN A 52 7.51 -30.16 20.78
CA GLN A 52 8.68 -30.58 21.55
C GLN A 52 8.79 -29.88 22.92
N ARG A 53 8.40 -28.59 23.00
CA ARG A 53 8.38 -27.84 24.27
C ARG A 53 7.32 -28.33 25.25
N VAL A 54 6.24 -28.94 24.76
CA VAL A 54 5.06 -29.33 25.55
C VAL A 54 4.87 -30.85 25.67
N GLU A 55 5.48 -31.65 24.79
CA GLU A 55 5.51 -33.12 24.85
C GLU A 55 6.16 -33.64 26.13
N ALA A 56 7.06 -32.85 26.76
CA ALA A 56 7.53 -33.09 28.11
C ALA A 56 6.41 -33.17 29.17
N LYS A 57 5.17 -32.78 28.83
CA LYS A 57 3.96 -32.80 29.68
C LYS A 57 2.86 -33.77 29.22
N GLY A 58 3.08 -34.58 28.18
CA GLY A 58 2.23 -35.76 27.89
C GLY A 58 0.97 -35.57 27.04
N PHE A 59 0.90 -34.56 26.16
CA PHE A 59 -0.22 -34.39 25.21
C PHE A 59 0.09 -34.96 23.82
N PRO A 60 -0.80 -35.74 23.19
CA PRO A 60 -0.63 -36.15 21.79
C PRO A 60 -0.73 -34.92 20.87
N GLY A 61 0.26 -34.72 20.00
CA GLY A 61 0.37 -33.60 19.04
C GLY A 61 -0.68 -33.58 17.92
N ARG A 62 -1.97 -33.73 18.26
CA ARG A 62 -3.07 -33.63 17.31
C ARG A 62 -3.53 -32.17 17.21
N VAL A 63 -3.27 -31.57 16.06
CA VAL A 63 -3.86 -30.29 15.66
C VAL A 63 -5.30 -30.51 15.24
N GLN A 64 -6.22 -29.79 15.87
CA GLN A 64 -7.65 -29.80 15.55
C GLN A 64 -8.00 -28.75 14.48
N ASP A 65 -7.38 -27.58 14.55
CA ASP A 65 -7.65 -26.46 13.62
C ASP A 65 -6.33 -25.74 13.37
N LEU A 66 -5.92 -25.67 12.11
CA LEU A 66 -4.77 -24.90 11.64
C LEU A 66 -5.29 -23.81 10.70
N ARG A 67 -5.00 -22.55 11.03
CA ARG A 67 -5.36 -21.39 10.22
C ARG A 67 -4.10 -20.66 9.78
N VAL A 68 -3.95 -20.43 8.48
CA VAL A 68 -2.70 -19.88 7.91
C VAL A 68 -2.97 -18.66 7.04
N GLY A 69 -2.37 -17.53 7.38
CA GLY A 69 -2.14 -16.41 6.47
C GLY A 69 -0.80 -16.58 5.77
N THR A 70 -0.73 -16.36 4.46
CA THR A 70 0.50 -16.67 3.71
C THR A 70 0.76 -15.72 2.55
N THR A 71 2.01 -15.28 2.44
CA THR A 71 2.49 -14.43 1.35
C THR A 71 3.10 -15.22 0.18
N ILE A 72 3.05 -16.56 0.22
CA ILE A 72 3.64 -17.45 -0.81
C ILE A 72 3.16 -17.09 -2.22
N GLY A 73 1.85 -16.93 -2.42
CA GLY A 73 1.29 -16.64 -3.73
C GLY A 73 1.73 -15.28 -4.28
N THR A 74 1.79 -14.26 -3.41
CA THR A 74 2.21 -12.90 -3.81
C THR A 74 3.69 -12.90 -4.22
N ASN A 75 4.55 -13.54 -3.42
CA ASN A 75 5.98 -13.62 -3.72
C ASN A 75 6.25 -14.46 -4.98
N ALA A 76 5.57 -15.60 -5.15
CA ALA A 76 5.72 -16.44 -6.34
C ALA A 76 5.35 -15.69 -7.62
N LEU A 77 4.26 -14.90 -7.58
CA LEU A 77 3.83 -14.07 -8.70
C LEU A 77 4.87 -12.99 -9.05
N LEU A 78 5.38 -12.27 -8.05
CA LEU A 78 6.37 -11.19 -8.24
C LEU A 78 7.75 -11.72 -8.68
N GLU A 79 8.16 -12.90 -8.19
CA GLU A 79 9.42 -13.55 -8.57
C GLU A 79 9.30 -14.35 -9.87
N HIS A 80 8.12 -14.37 -10.52
CA HIS A 80 7.81 -15.19 -11.70
C HIS A 80 8.11 -16.69 -11.51
N LYS A 81 8.00 -17.20 -10.28
CA LYS A 81 8.16 -18.62 -9.93
C LYS A 81 6.80 -19.32 -9.91
N VAL A 82 6.21 -19.45 -11.08
CA VAL A 82 4.83 -19.95 -11.26
C VAL A 82 4.77 -21.13 -12.23
N ALA A 83 3.65 -21.84 -12.26
CA ALA A 83 3.44 -22.95 -13.19
C ALA A 83 3.41 -22.47 -14.66
N ARG A 84 3.89 -23.32 -15.58
CA ARG A 84 3.77 -23.07 -17.04
C ARG A 84 2.30 -23.21 -17.48
N VAL A 85 1.60 -22.09 -17.63
CA VAL A 85 0.17 -22.07 -18.00
C VAL A 85 -0.02 -22.19 -19.52
N GLY A 86 -0.89 -23.09 -19.97
CA GLY A 86 -1.43 -23.09 -21.33
C GLY A 86 -2.77 -22.37 -21.40
N LEU A 87 -2.90 -21.36 -22.26
CA LEU A 87 -4.13 -20.58 -22.43
C LEU A 87 -4.94 -21.08 -23.64
N LEU A 88 -6.18 -21.48 -23.41
CA LEU A 88 -7.19 -21.71 -24.43
C LEU A 88 -8.12 -20.51 -24.51
N VAL A 89 -8.21 -19.90 -25.69
CA VAL A 89 -9.00 -18.67 -25.90
C VAL A 89 -9.88 -18.76 -27.16
N THR A 90 -10.96 -17.99 -27.21
CA THR A 90 -11.81 -17.87 -28.40
C THR A 90 -10.99 -17.55 -29.66
N SER A 91 -11.33 -18.18 -30.79
CA SER A 91 -10.70 -17.91 -32.09
C SER A 91 -10.73 -16.41 -32.46
N GLY A 92 -9.59 -15.90 -32.93
CA GLY A 92 -9.36 -14.49 -33.25
C GLY A 92 -8.90 -13.63 -32.07
N PHE A 93 -8.79 -14.18 -30.86
CA PHE A 93 -8.45 -13.44 -29.63
C PHE A 93 -7.16 -13.94 -28.96
N GLY A 94 -6.27 -14.60 -29.73
CA GLY A 94 -4.98 -15.14 -29.24
C GLY A 94 -4.10 -14.10 -28.55
N ASP A 95 -4.07 -12.87 -29.07
CA ASP A 95 -3.23 -11.78 -28.55
C ASP A 95 -3.96 -10.88 -27.54
N LEU A 96 -5.20 -11.21 -27.16
CA LEU A 96 -6.06 -10.34 -26.34
C LEU A 96 -5.39 -9.87 -25.05
N LEU A 97 -4.83 -10.81 -24.28
CA LEU A 97 -4.18 -10.49 -23.01
C LEU A 97 -2.81 -9.82 -23.19
N ARG A 98 -2.14 -10.09 -24.33
CA ARG A 98 -0.87 -9.44 -24.67
C ARG A 98 -1.06 -7.95 -25.01
N ILE A 99 -2.17 -7.62 -25.68
CA ILE A 99 -2.56 -6.24 -26.00
C ILE A 99 -3.02 -5.51 -24.72
N GLY A 100 -3.79 -6.20 -23.87
CA GLY A 100 -4.28 -5.64 -22.61
C GLY A 100 -5.11 -4.37 -22.82
N TYR A 101 -4.76 -3.31 -22.08
CA TYR A 101 -5.41 -1.99 -22.14
C TYR A 101 -4.56 -0.92 -22.84
N GLN A 102 -3.38 -1.27 -23.36
CA GLN A 102 -2.42 -0.35 -23.98
C GLN A 102 -1.95 0.82 -23.07
N ALA A 103 -2.15 0.71 -21.75
CA ALA A 103 -1.66 1.68 -20.78
C ALA A 103 -0.13 1.61 -20.66
N ARG A 104 0.52 2.76 -20.44
CA ARG A 104 1.96 2.86 -20.20
C ARG A 104 2.22 3.04 -18.70
N PRO A 105 2.74 2.03 -17.98
CA PRO A 105 2.98 2.13 -16.54
C PRO A 105 3.98 3.23 -16.17
N SER A 106 4.99 3.44 -17.03
CA SER A 106 6.00 4.49 -16.88
C SER A 106 5.96 5.41 -18.09
N LEU A 107 5.11 6.44 -18.01
CA LEU A 107 4.83 7.38 -19.11
C LEU A 107 6.09 7.99 -19.74
N PHE A 108 7.09 8.30 -18.92
CA PHE A 108 8.33 8.96 -19.34
C PHE A 108 9.44 8.00 -19.79
N SER A 109 9.25 6.68 -19.70
CA SER A 109 10.29 5.76 -20.15
C SER A 109 10.44 5.85 -21.67
N LEU A 110 11.63 6.16 -22.19
CA LEU A 110 11.86 6.21 -23.64
C LEU A 110 11.79 4.82 -24.30
N ARG A 111 12.04 3.77 -23.50
CA ARG A 111 11.91 2.37 -23.91
C ARG A 111 10.79 1.72 -23.11
N ILE A 112 9.78 1.21 -23.80
CA ILE A 112 8.70 0.46 -23.16
C ILE A 112 9.11 -1.01 -23.11
N ASP A 113 9.43 -1.50 -21.93
CA ASP A 113 9.56 -2.93 -21.69
C ASP A 113 8.18 -3.48 -21.32
N LEU A 114 7.61 -4.28 -22.22
CA LEU A 114 6.32 -4.92 -21.97
C LEU A 114 6.49 -6.02 -20.91
N PRO A 115 5.58 -6.13 -19.92
CA PRO A 115 5.63 -7.21 -18.95
C PRO A 115 5.64 -8.58 -19.63
N PRO A 116 6.33 -9.59 -19.06
CA PRO A 116 6.19 -10.97 -19.51
C PRO A 116 4.75 -11.46 -19.27
N MET A 117 4.25 -12.35 -20.12
CA MET A 117 2.93 -12.96 -19.93
C MET A 117 3.02 -14.15 -18.96
N LEU A 118 1.96 -14.37 -18.16
CA LEU A 118 1.88 -15.56 -17.29
C LEU A 118 1.61 -16.87 -18.05
N TYR A 119 1.05 -16.79 -19.27
CA TYR A 119 0.93 -17.98 -20.10
C TYR A 119 2.26 -18.30 -20.79
N HIS A 120 2.59 -19.59 -20.80
CA HIS A 120 3.72 -20.14 -21.54
C HIS A 120 3.40 -20.33 -23.02
N ALA A 121 2.17 -20.76 -23.31
CA ALA A 121 1.66 -20.95 -24.67
C ALA A 121 0.18 -20.59 -24.74
N VAL A 122 -0.27 -20.12 -25.90
CA VAL A 122 -1.68 -19.80 -26.18
C VAL A 122 -2.14 -20.55 -27.43
N ALA A 123 -3.37 -21.08 -27.38
CA ALA A 123 -4.02 -21.72 -28.51
C ALA A 123 -5.47 -21.28 -28.60
N THR A 124 -5.98 -21.15 -29.83
CA THR A 124 -7.33 -20.68 -30.08
C THR A 124 -8.30 -21.82 -30.36
N VAL A 125 -9.53 -21.70 -29.86
CA VAL A 125 -10.61 -22.68 -30.06
C VAL A 125 -11.77 -22.04 -30.83
N GLN A 126 -12.29 -22.77 -31.83
CA GLN A 126 -13.47 -22.34 -32.57
C GLN A 126 -14.74 -22.51 -31.73
N GLU A 127 -15.21 -21.39 -31.19
CA GLU A 127 -16.47 -21.22 -30.49
C GLU A 127 -16.85 -19.73 -30.55
N ARG A 128 -18.13 -19.37 -30.39
CA ARG A 128 -18.51 -17.97 -30.21
C ARG A 128 -19.85 -17.79 -29.49
N MET A 129 -19.93 -16.77 -28.63
CA MET A 129 -21.16 -16.22 -28.06
C MET A 129 -21.29 -14.71 -28.30
N ASP A 130 -22.52 -14.18 -28.24
CA ASP A 130 -22.79 -12.74 -28.17
C ASP A 130 -22.72 -12.20 -26.72
N SER A 131 -22.89 -10.89 -26.56
CA SER A 131 -22.87 -10.21 -25.25
C SER A 131 -23.93 -10.68 -24.27
N GLN A 132 -25.00 -11.31 -24.76
CA GLN A 132 -26.11 -11.85 -23.98
C GLN A 132 -25.89 -13.34 -23.65
N GLY A 133 -24.76 -13.93 -24.05
CA GLY A 133 -24.45 -15.34 -23.83
C GLY A 133 -25.17 -16.30 -24.79
N LYS A 134 -25.78 -15.80 -25.87
CA LYS A 134 -26.37 -16.65 -26.90
C LYS A 134 -25.26 -17.22 -27.78
N ILE A 135 -25.35 -18.51 -28.04
CA ILE A 135 -24.40 -19.23 -28.90
C ILE A 135 -24.54 -18.75 -30.34
N ILE A 136 -23.47 -18.20 -30.90
CA ILE A 136 -23.31 -17.87 -32.33
C ILE A 136 -22.68 -19.05 -33.06
N GLN A 137 -21.65 -19.65 -32.45
CA GLN A 137 -20.96 -20.83 -32.95
C GLN A 137 -20.71 -21.79 -31.78
N SER A 138 -21.22 -23.02 -31.88
CA SER A 138 -20.99 -24.07 -30.89
C SER A 138 -19.50 -24.39 -30.76
N LEU A 139 -19.08 -24.83 -29.57
CA LEU A 139 -17.72 -25.35 -29.33
C LEU A 139 -17.40 -26.49 -30.32
N ASP A 140 -16.35 -26.31 -31.13
CA ASP A 140 -15.80 -27.34 -32.01
C ASP A 140 -14.82 -28.26 -31.22
N PRO A 141 -15.18 -29.54 -30.98
CA PRO A 141 -14.31 -30.47 -30.27
C PRO A 141 -12.99 -30.75 -31.01
N ASP A 142 -12.98 -30.72 -32.34
CA ASP A 142 -11.78 -31.00 -33.12
C ASP A 142 -10.80 -29.84 -33.06
N SER A 143 -11.29 -28.59 -33.13
CA SER A 143 -10.48 -27.41 -32.86
C SER A 143 -9.92 -27.43 -31.44
N LEU A 144 -10.71 -27.80 -30.43
CA LEU A 144 -10.24 -27.91 -29.05
C LEU A 144 -9.16 -28.99 -28.91
N ASN A 145 -9.33 -30.14 -29.55
CA ASN A 145 -8.35 -31.23 -29.51
C ASN A 145 -7.02 -30.83 -30.15
N ARG A 146 -7.04 -30.16 -31.31
CA ARG A 146 -5.82 -29.62 -31.94
C ARG A 146 -5.13 -28.56 -31.08
N ALA A 147 -5.91 -27.66 -30.48
CA ALA A 147 -5.40 -26.64 -29.57
C ALA A 147 -4.74 -27.29 -28.33
N LEU A 148 -5.39 -28.32 -27.75
CA LEU A 148 -4.84 -29.07 -26.63
C LEU A 148 -3.54 -29.80 -27.00
N ASP A 149 -3.47 -30.44 -28.17
CA ASP A 149 -2.26 -31.12 -28.62
C ASP A 149 -1.08 -30.15 -28.73
N SER A 150 -1.31 -28.94 -29.24
CA SER A 150 -0.30 -27.89 -29.31
C SER A 150 0.17 -27.44 -27.93
N LEU A 151 -0.73 -27.32 -26.95
CA LEU A 151 -0.36 -26.90 -25.58
C LEU A 151 0.37 -28.02 -24.83
N LEU A 152 -0.02 -29.29 -25.03
CA LEU A 152 0.68 -30.44 -24.45
C LEU A 152 2.10 -30.60 -25.01
N GLN A 153 2.31 -30.31 -26.30
CA GLN A 153 3.63 -30.27 -26.91
C GLN A 153 4.52 -29.15 -26.33
N ALA A 154 3.93 -28.06 -25.82
CA ALA A 154 4.63 -27.00 -25.11
C ALA A 154 4.87 -27.32 -23.62
N GLU A 155 4.58 -28.56 -23.18
CA GLU A 155 4.82 -29.07 -21.83
C GLU A 155 4.21 -28.22 -20.69
N VAL A 156 3.04 -27.66 -20.93
CA VAL A 156 2.31 -26.88 -19.90
C VAL A 156 1.95 -27.76 -18.70
N GLN A 157 1.93 -27.14 -17.51
CA GLN A 157 1.64 -27.81 -16.23
C GLN A 157 0.18 -27.66 -15.81
N CYS A 158 -0.53 -26.67 -16.36
CA CYS A 158 -1.94 -26.40 -16.12
C CYS A 158 -2.55 -25.67 -17.31
N LEU A 159 -3.89 -25.65 -17.37
CA LEU A 159 -4.65 -25.03 -18.46
C LEU A 159 -5.59 -23.95 -17.93
N ALA A 160 -5.56 -22.79 -18.55
CA ALA A 160 -6.54 -21.72 -18.36
C ALA A 160 -7.47 -21.67 -19.58
N VAL A 161 -8.78 -21.58 -19.36
CA VAL A 161 -9.79 -21.47 -20.44
C VAL A 161 -10.50 -20.14 -20.31
N LEU A 162 -10.37 -19.29 -21.34
CA LEU A 162 -10.98 -17.97 -21.43
C LEU A 162 -11.81 -17.88 -22.71
N PHE A 163 -13.10 -18.14 -22.61
CA PHE A 163 -14.04 -17.89 -23.71
C PHE A 163 -14.79 -16.58 -23.52
N LEU A 164 -15.03 -15.87 -24.62
CA LEU A 164 -15.76 -14.61 -24.58
C LEU A 164 -17.19 -14.84 -24.08
N HIS A 165 -17.65 -13.93 -23.21
CA HIS A 165 -18.98 -13.96 -22.61
C HIS A 165 -19.32 -15.23 -21.81
N SER A 166 -18.32 -16.02 -21.40
CA SER A 166 -18.51 -17.16 -20.50
C SER A 166 -19.07 -16.77 -19.13
N ASN A 167 -18.88 -15.51 -18.71
CA ASN A 167 -19.52 -14.93 -17.53
C ASN A 167 -21.06 -14.83 -17.67
N CYS A 168 -21.59 -14.71 -18.89
CA CYS A 168 -23.03 -14.71 -19.16
C CYS A 168 -23.56 -16.13 -19.34
N ASN A 169 -22.79 -17.00 -20.02
CA ASN A 169 -23.14 -18.39 -20.27
C ASN A 169 -21.89 -19.28 -20.27
N PRO A 170 -21.65 -20.09 -19.22
CA PRO A 170 -20.41 -20.84 -19.06
C PRO A 170 -20.34 -22.15 -19.85
N ILE A 171 -21.38 -22.48 -20.66
CA ILE A 171 -21.55 -23.83 -21.20
C ILE A 171 -20.34 -24.31 -22.04
N HIS A 172 -19.74 -23.46 -22.87
CA HIS A 172 -18.57 -23.84 -23.67
C HIS A 172 -17.33 -24.12 -22.81
N GLU A 173 -17.10 -23.35 -21.74
CA GLU A 173 -15.96 -23.60 -20.83
C GLU A 173 -16.15 -24.91 -20.06
N LEU A 174 -17.38 -25.19 -19.61
CA LEU A 174 -17.73 -26.45 -18.94
C LEU A 174 -17.56 -27.66 -19.86
N GLN A 175 -18.01 -27.55 -21.11
CA GLN A 175 -17.82 -28.58 -22.14
C GLN A 175 -16.34 -28.81 -22.45
N ALA A 176 -15.56 -27.74 -22.59
CA ALA A 176 -14.12 -27.83 -22.82
C ALA A 176 -13.41 -28.57 -21.68
N ARG A 177 -13.72 -28.25 -20.41
CA ARG A 177 -13.19 -28.97 -19.25
C ARG A 177 -13.48 -30.47 -19.32
N ALA A 178 -14.73 -30.84 -19.63
CA ALA A 178 -15.13 -32.24 -19.71
C ALA A 178 -14.40 -33.01 -20.82
N ILE A 179 -14.06 -32.35 -21.94
CA ILE A 179 -13.26 -32.93 -23.03
C ILE A 179 -11.79 -33.06 -22.60
N ILE A 180 -11.22 -32.01 -22.02
CA ILE A 180 -9.81 -31.97 -21.56
C ILE A 180 -9.53 -33.06 -20.51
N GLN A 181 -10.42 -33.20 -19.51
CA GLN A 181 -10.28 -34.19 -18.43
C GLN A 181 -10.29 -35.65 -18.92
N LYS A 182 -10.88 -35.92 -20.09
CA LYS A 182 -10.83 -37.26 -20.71
C LYS A 182 -9.49 -37.55 -21.40
N ARG A 183 -8.70 -36.51 -21.71
CA ARG A 183 -7.45 -36.63 -22.48
C ARG A 183 -6.20 -36.46 -21.62
N CYS A 184 -6.23 -35.62 -20.59
CA CYS A 184 -5.09 -35.38 -19.70
C CYS A 184 -5.54 -35.09 -18.26
N HIS A 185 -4.61 -35.17 -17.32
CA HIS A 185 -4.85 -34.95 -15.89
C HIS A 185 -4.35 -33.57 -15.42
N LEU A 186 -4.10 -32.65 -16.35
CA LEU A 186 -3.66 -31.31 -16.00
C LEU A 186 -4.80 -30.55 -15.27
N PRO A 187 -4.49 -29.77 -14.23
CA PRO A 187 -5.45 -28.85 -13.62
C PRO A 187 -6.02 -27.88 -14.67
N VAL A 188 -7.34 -27.68 -14.66
CA VAL A 188 -8.06 -26.80 -15.60
C VAL A 188 -8.79 -25.70 -14.84
N TYR A 189 -8.46 -24.44 -15.15
CA TYR A 189 -9.03 -23.24 -14.56
C TYR A 189 -9.94 -22.56 -15.56
N LEU A 190 -11.21 -22.34 -15.19
CA LEU A 190 -12.23 -21.77 -16.08
C LEU A 190 -12.47 -20.32 -15.71
N SER A 191 -12.46 -19.44 -16.71
CA SER A 191 -12.49 -18.01 -16.45
C SER A 191 -13.75 -17.55 -15.74
N HIS A 192 -14.91 -18.15 -16.03
CA HIS A 192 -16.17 -17.82 -15.34
C HIS A 192 -16.18 -18.22 -13.85
N GLN A 193 -15.32 -19.17 -13.45
CA GLN A 193 -15.18 -19.60 -12.05
C GLN A 193 -14.13 -18.78 -11.32
N SER A 194 -13.02 -18.45 -11.99
CA SER A 194 -11.97 -17.60 -11.43
C SER A 194 -12.46 -16.16 -11.21
N SER A 195 -13.24 -15.60 -12.15
CA SER A 195 -13.97 -14.34 -11.95
C SER A 195 -15.31 -14.32 -12.70
N PRO A 196 -16.45 -14.13 -12.00
CA PRO A 196 -17.77 -14.05 -12.64
C PRO A 196 -18.02 -12.69 -13.31
N MET A 197 -17.08 -11.74 -13.21
CA MET A 197 -17.26 -10.37 -13.69
C MET A 197 -17.07 -10.26 -15.21
N PRO A 198 -17.73 -9.28 -15.86
CA PRO A 198 -17.45 -8.94 -17.26
C PRO A 198 -16.06 -8.32 -17.42
N GLY A 199 -15.62 -8.21 -18.69
CA GLY A 199 -14.29 -7.74 -19.07
C GLY A 199 -13.31 -8.89 -19.32
N ALA A 200 -13.20 -9.34 -20.57
CA ALA A 200 -12.40 -10.51 -20.94
C ALA A 200 -10.91 -10.39 -20.60
N VAL A 201 -10.34 -9.18 -20.65
CA VAL A 201 -8.93 -8.95 -20.30
C VAL A 201 -8.71 -9.14 -18.79
N ALA A 202 -9.45 -8.42 -17.95
CA ALA A 202 -9.27 -8.49 -16.50
C ALA A 202 -9.69 -9.86 -15.92
N ARG A 203 -10.72 -10.50 -16.49
CA ARG A 203 -11.08 -11.88 -16.15
C ARG A 203 -10.00 -12.85 -16.61
N GLY A 204 -9.43 -12.65 -17.79
CA GLY A 204 -8.30 -13.42 -18.31
C GLY A 204 -7.08 -13.34 -17.41
N ASP A 205 -6.67 -12.14 -17.01
CA ASP A 205 -5.57 -11.92 -16.06
C ASP A 205 -5.80 -12.67 -14.75
N THR A 206 -7.01 -12.56 -14.18
CA THR A 206 -7.40 -13.29 -12.96
C THR A 206 -7.29 -14.80 -13.13
N THR A 207 -7.74 -15.32 -14.28
CA THR A 207 -7.70 -16.76 -14.60
C THR A 207 -6.27 -17.26 -14.78
N LEU A 208 -5.40 -16.44 -15.40
CA LEU A 208 -3.99 -16.77 -15.55
C LEU A 208 -3.28 -16.78 -14.19
N VAL A 209 -3.54 -15.80 -13.33
CA VAL A 209 -2.98 -15.75 -11.97
C VAL A 209 -3.42 -16.97 -11.16
N ASP A 210 -4.71 -17.31 -11.21
CA ASP A 210 -5.26 -18.49 -10.54
C ASP A 210 -4.60 -19.79 -11.04
N ALA A 211 -4.48 -19.94 -12.36
CA ALA A 211 -3.84 -21.11 -12.97
C ALA A 211 -2.32 -21.20 -12.67
N ALA A 212 -1.63 -20.07 -12.69
CA ALA A 212 -0.18 -19.97 -12.47
C ALA A 212 0.20 -20.32 -11.03
N LEU A 213 -0.61 -19.92 -10.05
CA LEU A 213 -0.38 -20.14 -8.62
C LEU A 213 -1.02 -21.43 -8.10
N GLY A 214 -2.11 -21.87 -8.71
CA GLY A 214 -2.95 -22.96 -8.22
C GLY A 214 -2.21 -24.26 -7.88
N PRO A 215 -1.33 -24.81 -8.74
CA PRO A 215 -0.59 -26.03 -8.42
C PRO A 215 0.28 -25.91 -7.17
N MET A 216 1.02 -24.81 -7.02
CA MET A 216 1.86 -24.57 -5.84
C MET A 216 1.04 -24.47 -4.55
N ILE A 217 -0.10 -23.78 -4.60
CA ILE A 217 -0.99 -23.62 -3.45
C ILE A 217 -1.62 -24.95 -3.06
N GLN A 218 -2.03 -25.77 -4.04
CA GLN A 218 -2.56 -27.11 -3.81
C GLN A 218 -1.52 -28.03 -3.16
N ASP A 219 -0.28 -28.05 -3.68
CA ASP A 219 0.81 -28.84 -3.12
C ASP A 219 1.13 -28.41 -1.68
N TYR A 220 1.16 -27.10 -1.41
CA TYR A 220 1.38 -26.56 -0.07
C TYR A 220 0.26 -26.98 0.89
N SER A 221 -1.00 -26.81 0.47
CA SER A 221 -2.17 -27.20 1.23
C SER A 221 -2.17 -28.69 1.56
N GLN A 222 -1.84 -29.55 0.59
CA GLN A 222 -1.80 -30.99 0.80
C GLN A 222 -0.71 -31.39 1.80
N ARG A 223 0.49 -30.79 1.73
CA ARG A 223 1.57 -31.06 2.69
C ARG A 223 1.17 -30.70 4.12
N LEU A 224 0.57 -29.53 4.33
CA LEU A 224 0.08 -29.13 5.65
C LEU A 224 -1.07 -30.03 6.13
N GLN A 225 -2.00 -30.38 5.24
CA GLN A 225 -3.12 -31.26 5.58
C GLN A 225 -2.66 -32.65 6.01
N VAL A 226 -1.57 -33.18 5.43
CA VAL A 226 -0.96 -34.45 5.87
C VAL A 226 -0.27 -34.31 7.23
N ALA A 227 0.28 -33.13 7.54
CA ALA A 227 0.94 -32.86 8.82
C ALA A 227 -0.03 -32.69 10.00
N ILE A 228 -1.34 -32.50 9.74
CA ILE A 228 -2.36 -32.29 10.77
C ILE A 228 -3.49 -33.32 10.70
N GLY A 229 -4.19 -33.54 11.83
CA GLY A 229 -5.31 -34.48 11.94
C GLY A 229 -6.68 -33.80 12.07
N GLY A 230 -6.80 -32.56 11.58
CA GLY A 230 -7.93 -31.66 11.79
C GLY A 230 -8.16 -30.71 10.59
N ASP A 231 -8.88 -29.63 10.84
CA ASP A 231 -9.30 -28.68 9.80
C ASP A 231 -8.14 -27.75 9.40
N LEU A 232 -8.02 -27.49 8.10
CA LEU A 232 -7.07 -26.53 7.54
C LEU A 232 -7.82 -25.39 6.85
N HIS A 233 -7.56 -24.18 7.30
CA HIS A 233 -8.11 -22.96 6.72
C HIS A 233 -6.99 -22.01 6.31
N PHE A 234 -7.20 -21.30 5.20
CA PHE A 234 -6.35 -20.21 4.77
C PHE A 234 -7.07 -18.88 4.94
N MET A 235 -6.34 -17.86 5.36
CA MET A 235 -6.85 -16.50 5.27
C MET A 235 -7.00 -16.13 3.80
N GLY A 236 -8.21 -15.74 3.38
CA GLY A 236 -8.46 -15.18 2.06
C GLY A 236 -8.25 -13.67 2.04
N SER A 237 -7.90 -13.13 0.88
CA SER A 237 -7.71 -11.69 0.64
C SER A 237 -8.93 -10.82 1.00
N ALA A 238 -10.15 -11.35 0.92
CA ALA A 238 -11.39 -10.69 1.35
C ALA A 238 -11.64 -10.72 2.87
N GLY A 239 -10.71 -11.28 3.63
CA GLY A 239 -10.73 -11.33 5.09
C GLY A 239 -11.55 -12.47 5.68
N ALA A 240 -11.93 -13.48 4.92
CA ALA A 240 -12.59 -14.67 5.47
C ALA A 240 -11.63 -15.86 5.48
N LEU A 241 -11.85 -16.80 6.41
CA LEU A 241 -11.13 -18.07 6.37
C LEU A 241 -11.79 -18.98 5.34
N ILE A 242 -10.98 -19.46 4.39
CA ILE A 242 -11.39 -20.33 3.30
C ILE A 242 -10.85 -21.74 3.61
N PRO A 243 -11.69 -22.79 3.59
CA PRO A 243 -11.21 -24.15 3.73
C PRO A 243 -10.17 -24.50 2.65
N ALA A 244 -9.16 -25.28 3.01
CA ALA A 244 -8.11 -25.76 2.10
C ALA A 244 -8.63 -26.32 0.77
N SER A 245 -9.77 -27.01 0.79
CA SER A 245 -10.40 -27.60 -0.41
C SER A 245 -11.00 -26.58 -1.38
N ALA A 246 -11.31 -25.36 -0.91
CA ALA A 246 -11.92 -24.29 -1.70
C ALA A 246 -10.96 -23.12 -1.96
N PHE A 247 -9.75 -23.15 -1.38
CA PHE A 247 -8.76 -22.09 -1.52
C PHE A 247 -8.06 -22.15 -2.89
N SER A 248 -8.14 -21.06 -3.65
CA SER A 248 -7.60 -20.96 -5.00
C SER A 248 -6.40 -20.01 -5.07
N GLY A 249 -5.62 -20.07 -6.16
CA GLY A 249 -4.41 -19.29 -6.32
C GLY A 249 -4.64 -17.78 -6.18
N LYS A 250 -5.75 -17.28 -6.75
CA LYS A 250 -6.14 -15.86 -6.67
C LYS A 250 -6.45 -15.39 -5.25
N ASP A 251 -6.93 -16.28 -4.39
CA ASP A 251 -7.35 -15.94 -3.01
C ASP A 251 -6.15 -15.79 -2.06
N SER A 252 -4.98 -16.34 -2.47
CA SER A 252 -3.73 -16.30 -1.70
C SER A 252 -3.00 -14.96 -1.74
N LEU A 253 -3.43 -14.04 -2.60
CA LEU A 253 -2.80 -12.74 -2.80
C LEU A 253 -3.26 -11.76 -1.72
N LEU A 254 -2.35 -11.02 -1.10
CA LEU A 254 -2.66 -10.05 -0.01
C LEU A 254 -3.32 -10.67 1.25
N SER A 255 -3.15 -11.98 1.50
CA SER A 255 -3.84 -12.66 2.63
C SER A 255 -3.27 -12.34 4.02
N GLY A 256 -2.00 -11.96 4.14
CA GLY A 256 -1.35 -11.69 5.44
C GLY A 256 -1.99 -10.51 6.20
N PRO A 257 -2.01 -9.28 5.62
CA PRO A 257 -2.52 -8.10 6.32
C PRO A 257 -4.04 -8.14 6.58
N ALA A 258 -4.77 -9.02 5.87
CA ALA A 258 -6.19 -9.28 6.11
C ALA A 258 -6.47 -9.77 7.55
N GLY A 259 -5.55 -10.57 8.11
CA GLY A 259 -5.59 -10.98 9.52
C GLY A 259 -5.50 -9.76 10.44
N GLY A 260 -4.50 -8.90 10.23
CA GLY A 260 -4.32 -7.66 10.98
C GLY A 260 -5.57 -6.76 10.96
N LEU A 261 -6.20 -6.58 9.79
CA LEU A 261 -7.43 -5.80 9.68
C LEU A 261 -8.60 -6.39 10.48
N ARG A 262 -8.78 -7.71 10.45
CA ARG A 262 -9.79 -8.40 11.29
C ARG A 262 -9.51 -8.21 12.79
N ALA A 263 -8.26 -8.28 13.21
CA ALA A 263 -7.85 -8.02 14.59
C ALA A 263 -8.18 -6.57 15.01
N VAL A 264 -7.86 -5.59 14.16
CA VAL A 264 -8.20 -4.18 14.38
C VAL A 264 -9.71 -3.99 14.52
N ALA A 265 -10.51 -4.58 13.63
CA ALA A 265 -11.97 -4.48 13.68
C ALA A 265 -12.55 -5.04 14.98
N GLN A 266 -12.03 -6.16 15.48
CA GLN A 266 -12.46 -6.75 16.76
C GLN A 266 -12.02 -5.90 17.95
N LEU A 267 -10.77 -5.41 17.94
CA LEU A 267 -10.26 -4.53 18.99
C LEU A 267 -11.06 -3.23 19.06
N CYS A 268 -11.37 -2.63 17.92
CA CYS A 268 -12.19 -1.41 17.85
C CYS A 268 -13.57 -1.64 18.45
N LYS A 269 -14.24 -2.75 18.13
CA LYS A 269 -15.52 -3.13 18.76
C LYS A 269 -15.40 -3.30 20.27
N LYS A 270 -14.32 -3.93 20.75
CA LYS A 270 -14.07 -4.14 22.19
C LYS A 270 -13.82 -2.83 22.93
N LEU A 271 -13.11 -1.89 22.31
CA LEU A 271 -12.74 -0.60 22.90
C LEU A 271 -13.75 0.52 22.62
N GLY A 272 -14.80 0.26 21.83
CA GLY A 272 -15.75 1.29 21.40
C GLY A 272 -15.15 2.36 20.48
N ILE A 273 -14.14 2.00 19.69
CA ILE A 273 -13.53 2.89 18.69
C ILE A 273 -14.34 2.78 17.40
N GLU A 274 -14.96 3.87 16.98
CA GLU A 274 -15.80 3.90 15.77
C GLU A 274 -14.97 3.95 14.48
N ARG A 275 -13.86 4.68 14.50
CA ARG A 275 -13.00 4.94 13.35
C ARG A 275 -11.53 4.70 13.68
N ALA A 276 -10.90 3.80 12.95
CA ALA A 276 -9.51 3.43 13.15
C ALA A 276 -8.71 3.35 11.86
N VAL A 277 -7.43 3.73 11.94
CA VAL A 277 -6.43 3.43 10.91
C VAL A 277 -5.59 2.29 11.43
N GLY A 278 -5.61 1.14 10.76
CA GLY A 278 -4.64 0.10 11.03
C GLY A 278 -3.30 0.43 10.39
N PHE A 279 -2.24 0.24 11.17
CA PHE A 279 -0.86 0.47 10.77
C PHE A 279 -0.01 -0.75 11.14
N ASP A 280 0.20 -1.63 10.18
CA ASP A 280 1.05 -2.83 10.35
C ASP A 280 2.42 -2.55 9.75
N MET A 281 3.46 -2.44 10.57
CA MET A 281 4.83 -2.28 10.05
C MET A 281 5.67 -3.50 10.43
N GLY A 282 6.04 -4.25 9.39
CA GLY A 282 6.94 -5.38 9.47
C GLY A 282 8.38 -5.01 9.09
N GLY A 283 9.16 -6.04 8.76
CA GLY A 283 10.54 -5.89 8.31
C GLY A 283 10.70 -5.52 6.83
N THR A 284 9.66 -5.58 6.00
CA THR A 284 9.78 -5.37 4.54
C THR A 284 8.86 -4.28 4.03
N SER A 285 7.67 -4.18 4.60
CA SER A 285 6.60 -3.28 4.17
C SER A 285 5.82 -2.77 5.36
N THR A 286 4.98 -1.77 5.07
CA THR A 286 3.93 -1.28 5.96
C THR A 286 2.60 -1.38 5.26
N ASP A 287 1.62 -2.01 5.91
CA ASP A 287 0.25 -2.11 5.45
C ASP A 287 -0.63 -1.12 6.20
N VAL A 288 -1.34 -0.26 5.46
CA VAL A 288 -2.24 0.77 5.99
C VAL A 288 -3.66 0.53 5.50
N PHE A 289 -4.62 0.61 6.40
CA PHE A 289 -6.04 0.46 6.08
C PHE A 289 -6.94 1.24 7.04
N THR A 290 -8.19 1.47 6.66
CA THR A 290 -9.20 2.14 7.50
C THR A 290 -10.31 1.18 7.92
N PHE A 291 -10.81 1.35 9.14
CA PHE A 291 -12.00 0.69 9.67
C PHE A 291 -12.98 1.72 10.20
N ASP A 292 -14.20 1.72 9.66
CA ASP A 292 -15.27 2.68 9.98
C ASP A 292 -16.55 1.92 10.31
N GLY A 293 -16.48 1.04 11.31
CA GLY A 293 -17.57 0.12 11.67
C GLY A 293 -17.72 -1.10 10.74
N GLU A 294 -17.29 -0.99 9.49
CA GLU A 294 -17.31 -2.07 8.50
C GLU A 294 -15.96 -2.28 7.79
N LEU A 295 -15.77 -3.51 7.28
CA LEU A 295 -14.60 -3.85 6.47
C LEU A 295 -14.85 -3.39 5.04
N GLN A 296 -13.92 -2.61 4.48
CA GLN A 296 -14.01 -2.16 3.10
C GLN A 296 -13.31 -3.15 2.17
N ARG A 297 -14.00 -3.51 1.07
CA ARG A 297 -13.47 -4.41 0.04
C ARG A 297 -13.45 -3.72 -1.32
N LEU A 298 -12.46 -4.03 -2.13
CA LEU A 298 -12.40 -3.66 -3.54
C LEU A 298 -12.69 -4.89 -4.43
N GLU A 299 -13.18 -4.67 -5.65
CA GLU A 299 -13.44 -5.76 -6.61
C GLU A 299 -12.22 -6.17 -7.43
N SER A 300 -11.29 -5.23 -7.61
CA SER A 300 -10.12 -5.43 -8.46
C SER A 300 -8.90 -4.75 -7.89
N THR A 301 -7.76 -5.42 -8.00
CA THR A 301 -6.44 -4.88 -7.70
C THR A 301 -5.48 -5.23 -8.81
N GLU A 302 -4.31 -4.60 -8.81
CA GLU A 302 -3.22 -4.92 -9.71
C GLU A 302 -2.00 -5.36 -8.90
N ILE A 303 -1.47 -6.55 -9.22
CA ILE A 303 -0.29 -7.11 -8.57
C ILE A 303 0.64 -7.65 -9.65
N GLY A 304 1.89 -7.17 -9.65
CA GLY A 304 2.88 -7.59 -10.66
C GLY A 304 2.49 -7.27 -12.10
N GLY A 305 1.65 -6.24 -12.32
CA GLY A 305 1.11 -5.88 -13.64
C GLY A 305 -0.11 -6.68 -14.08
N PHE A 306 -0.60 -7.61 -13.27
CA PHE A 306 -1.80 -8.42 -13.56
C PHE A 306 -3.00 -7.91 -12.76
N ARG A 307 -4.13 -7.73 -13.44
CA ARG A 307 -5.39 -7.34 -12.79
C ARG A 307 -6.09 -8.56 -12.22
N ILE A 308 -6.43 -8.50 -10.94
CA ILE A 308 -7.12 -9.58 -10.24
C ILE A 308 -8.51 -9.08 -9.87
N GLN A 309 -9.53 -9.58 -10.55
CA GLN A 309 -10.95 -9.31 -10.30
C GLN A 309 -11.51 -10.31 -9.27
N ALA A 310 -11.06 -10.16 -8.03
CA ALA A 310 -11.58 -10.89 -6.88
C ALA A 310 -11.77 -9.92 -5.69
N PRO A 311 -12.81 -10.13 -4.86
CA PRO A 311 -12.98 -9.35 -3.64
C PRO A 311 -11.73 -9.45 -2.77
N HIS A 312 -11.23 -8.31 -2.30
CA HIS A 312 -10.12 -8.25 -1.36
C HIS A 312 -10.29 -7.03 -0.47
N LEU A 313 -9.75 -7.10 0.74
CA LEU A 313 -9.78 -5.97 1.67
C LEU A 313 -8.97 -4.80 1.12
N ARG A 314 -9.49 -3.59 1.32
CA ARG A 314 -8.83 -2.35 0.90
C ARG A 314 -7.63 -2.06 1.82
N ILE A 315 -6.49 -2.62 1.45
CA ILE A 315 -5.21 -2.45 2.14
C ILE A 315 -4.26 -1.74 1.19
N HIS A 316 -3.57 -0.71 1.69
CA HIS A 316 -2.52 -0.03 0.95
C HIS A 316 -1.16 -0.40 1.54
N THR A 317 -0.38 -1.16 0.77
CA THR A 317 0.96 -1.59 1.13
C THR A 317 2.00 -0.59 0.61
N ILE A 318 2.93 -0.19 1.46
CA ILE A 318 4.07 0.65 1.13
C ILE A 318 5.33 -0.19 1.26
N ALA A 319 6.27 -0.03 0.32
CA ALA A 319 7.61 -0.62 0.38
C ALA A 319 8.54 0.12 1.38
N SER A 320 8.02 0.39 2.56
CA SER A 320 8.72 1.01 3.69
C SER A 320 8.46 0.15 4.92
N GLY A 321 9.50 -0.46 5.48
CA GLY A 321 9.45 -1.29 6.69
C GLY A 321 10.80 -1.24 7.42
N GLY A 322 10.99 -2.05 8.46
CA GLY A 322 12.24 -2.05 9.23
C GLY A 322 13.50 -2.36 8.39
N GLY A 323 13.38 -3.21 7.38
CA GLY A 323 14.47 -3.61 6.49
C GLY A 323 14.60 -2.77 5.22
N SER A 324 13.84 -1.69 5.07
CA SER A 324 13.97 -0.80 3.91
C SER A 324 15.38 -0.21 3.85
N ILE A 325 16.02 -0.35 2.69
CA ILE A 325 17.42 0.00 2.49
C ILE A 325 17.57 1.52 2.46
N LEU A 326 18.57 2.02 3.18
CA LEU A 326 18.95 3.42 3.22
C LEU A 326 20.00 3.69 2.15
N ARG A 327 19.79 4.73 1.35
CA ARG A 327 20.71 5.12 0.28
C ARG A 327 20.94 6.62 0.28
N ARG A 328 22.07 6.99 -0.31
CA ARG A 328 22.40 8.38 -0.62
C ARG A 328 22.63 8.48 -2.12
N ASP A 329 21.96 9.43 -2.76
CA ASP A 329 22.19 9.78 -4.17
C ASP A 329 22.63 11.25 -4.22
N GLY A 330 23.96 11.45 -4.18
CA GLY A 330 24.59 12.75 -4.00
C GLY A 330 24.13 13.44 -2.70
N ARG A 331 23.22 14.40 -2.83
CA ARG A 331 22.65 15.15 -1.69
C ARG A 331 21.30 14.62 -1.22
N ARG A 332 20.66 13.74 -1.98
CA ARG A 332 19.35 13.17 -1.64
C ARG A 332 19.52 11.95 -0.74
N LEU A 333 18.64 11.86 0.26
CA LEU A 333 18.52 10.70 1.12
C LEU A 333 17.30 9.90 0.65
N LEU A 334 17.48 8.61 0.45
CA LEU A 334 16.44 7.72 -0.06
C LEU A 334 16.23 6.56 0.92
N VAL A 335 14.96 6.20 1.13
CA VAL A 335 14.55 5.05 1.92
C VAL A 335 13.70 4.15 1.03
N GLY A 336 14.10 2.88 0.89
CA GLY A 336 13.40 1.93 0.01
C GLY A 336 13.54 2.29 -1.49
N PRO A 337 12.68 1.72 -2.36
CA PRO A 337 11.63 0.73 -2.07
C PRO A 337 12.19 -0.69 -1.83
N GLU A 338 13.48 -0.91 -2.08
CA GLU A 338 14.11 -2.21 -1.82
C GLU A 338 14.23 -2.48 -0.33
N SER A 339 14.12 -3.76 0.04
CA SER A 339 14.23 -4.25 1.41
C SER A 339 15.33 -5.30 1.50
N ALA A 340 16.04 -5.31 2.63
CA ALA A 340 17.02 -6.34 2.95
C ALA A 340 16.38 -7.66 3.41
N GLY A 341 15.06 -7.69 3.69
CA GLY A 341 14.32 -8.88 4.10
C GLY A 341 14.82 -9.49 5.42
N ALA A 342 14.71 -10.82 5.54
CA ALA A 342 15.35 -11.58 6.64
C ALA A 342 16.78 -12.04 6.30
N TYR A 343 17.12 -12.11 5.02
CA TYR A 343 18.40 -12.60 4.53
C TYR A 343 18.82 -11.79 3.29
N PRO A 344 19.97 -11.07 3.32
CA PRO A 344 20.89 -10.96 4.44
C PRO A 344 20.29 -10.19 5.64
N GLY A 345 19.22 -9.41 5.45
CA GLY A 345 18.61 -8.58 6.48
C GLY A 345 19.40 -7.29 6.76
N PRO A 346 18.95 -6.47 7.73
CA PRO A 346 19.70 -5.33 8.27
C PRO A 346 21.16 -5.67 8.64
N ALA A 347 22.06 -4.69 8.55
CA ALA A 347 23.45 -4.85 9.02
C ALA A 347 23.49 -5.30 10.50
N PHE A 348 22.57 -4.78 11.31
CA PHE A 348 22.31 -5.16 12.70
C PHE A 348 22.17 -6.67 12.92
N TYR A 349 21.75 -7.45 11.92
CA TYR A 349 21.59 -8.91 12.00
C TYR A 349 22.91 -9.68 11.78
N LYS A 350 24.07 -9.02 11.70
CA LYS A 350 25.39 -9.66 11.57
C LYS A 350 25.55 -10.60 10.37
N ARG A 351 24.83 -10.32 9.28
CA ARG A 351 24.80 -11.13 8.05
C ARG A 351 25.30 -10.37 6.82
N ASN A 352 26.14 -9.35 7.06
CA ASN A 352 26.68 -8.48 6.02
C ASN A 352 25.58 -7.81 5.18
N GLY A 353 24.53 -7.37 5.86
CA GLY A 353 23.40 -6.64 5.27
C GLY A 353 23.72 -5.16 5.02
N PRO A 354 22.92 -4.46 4.18
CA PRO A 354 23.04 -3.02 3.99
C PRO A 354 22.49 -2.26 5.22
N ALA A 355 22.73 -0.94 5.27
CA ALA A 355 22.07 -0.06 6.23
C ALA A 355 20.55 0.04 5.94
N THR A 356 19.74 -0.09 6.99
CA THR A 356 18.27 -0.10 6.93
C THR A 356 17.62 0.78 8.00
N VAL A 357 16.30 0.94 7.94
CA VAL A 357 15.51 1.65 8.97
C VAL A 357 15.73 1.06 10.37
N THR A 358 15.86 -0.26 10.51
CA THR A 358 16.18 -0.93 11.77
C THR A 358 17.57 -0.54 12.27
N ASP A 359 18.57 -0.43 11.38
CA ASP A 359 19.91 0.04 11.75
C ASP A 359 19.88 1.48 12.29
N ALA A 360 19.13 2.36 11.62
CA ALA A 360 18.94 3.73 12.09
C ALA A 360 18.26 3.77 13.47
N ASN A 361 17.19 3.01 13.68
CA ASN A 361 16.52 2.93 15.00
C ASN A 361 17.43 2.35 16.09
N ALA A 362 18.29 1.37 15.76
CA ALA A 362 19.28 0.82 16.68
C ALA A 362 20.32 1.88 17.08
N VAL A 363 20.86 2.62 16.11
CA VAL A 363 21.81 3.73 16.37
C VAL A 363 21.21 4.85 17.21
N LEU A 364 19.91 5.12 17.05
CA LEU A 364 19.18 6.11 17.84
C LEU A 364 18.79 5.61 19.25
N GLY A 365 19.08 4.35 19.60
CA GLY A 365 18.69 3.75 20.88
C GLY A 365 17.20 3.40 21.01
N ARG A 366 16.45 3.45 19.90
CA ARG A 366 15.01 3.09 19.87
C ARG A 366 14.79 1.57 19.81
N VAL A 367 15.83 0.82 19.45
CA VAL A 367 15.84 -0.65 19.36
C VAL A 367 17.00 -1.21 20.18
N LEU A 368 16.75 -2.27 20.94
CA LEU A 368 17.69 -2.89 21.87
C LEU A 368 18.10 -4.28 21.39
N ALA A 369 19.40 -4.53 21.21
CA ALA A 369 19.92 -5.85 20.84
C ALA A 369 19.55 -6.96 21.84
N SER A 370 19.45 -6.62 23.13
CA SER A 370 19.07 -7.57 24.20
C SER A 370 17.63 -8.07 24.13
N HIS A 371 16.76 -7.42 23.35
CA HIS A 371 15.34 -7.78 23.20
C HIS A 371 15.05 -8.47 21.86
N PHE A 372 16.10 -8.88 21.14
CA PHE A 372 16.00 -9.66 19.92
C PHE A 372 16.34 -11.13 20.19
N PRO A 373 15.73 -12.08 19.46
CA PRO A 373 16.10 -13.49 19.56
C PRO A 373 17.53 -13.71 19.04
N SER A 374 18.28 -14.62 19.65
CA SER A 374 19.62 -15.01 19.20
C SER A 374 19.53 -16.00 18.03
N VAL A 375 19.06 -15.53 16.86
CA VAL A 375 18.87 -16.32 15.63
C VAL A 375 19.64 -15.75 14.44
N PHE A 376 20.58 -14.83 14.71
CA PHE A 376 21.28 -14.03 13.70
C PHE A 376 22.72 -14.50 13.50
N GLY A 377 23.48 -13.75 12.71
CA GLY A 377 24.85 -14.10 12.37
C GLY A 377 24.97 -15.25 11.36
N PRO A 378 26.21 -15.62 10.99
CA PRO A 378 26.48 -16.65 9.98
C PRO A 378 26.10 -18.07 10.45
N ASN A 379 26.09 -18.31 11.77
CA ASN A 379 25.75 -19.60 12.36
C ASN A 379 24.28 -19.67 12.87
N GLY A 380 23.49 -18.60 12.70
CA GLY A 380 22.07 -18.58 13.07
C GLY A 380 21.78 -18.63 14.58
N ASN A 381 22.73 -18.25 15.42
CA ASN A 381 22.63 -18.31 16.88
C ASN A 381 23.19 -17.07 17.61
N ASP A 382 23.58 -16.03 16.88
CA ASP A 382 24.11 -14.80 17.45
C ASP A 382 22.96 -13.83 17.81
N ALA A 383 23.20 -13.00 18.83
CA ALA A 383 22.43 -11.77 19.05
C ALA A 383 22.83 -10.71 18.00
N PRO A 384 21.94 -9.75 17.66
CA PRO A 384 22.30 -8.68 16.75
C PRO A 384 23.35 -7.72 17.36
N ASP A 385 24.03 -6.95 16.51
CA ASP A 385 25.14 -6.08 16.93
C ASP A 385 24.95 -4.62 16.49
N LEU A 386 24.99 -3.71 17.46
CA LEU A 386 24.92 -2.27 17.24
C LEU A 386 26.16 -1.75 16.47
N ALA A 387 27.32 -2.40 16.62
CA ALA A 387 28.54 -1.99 15.92
C ALA A 387 28.38 -2.10 14.40
N ASP A 388 27.75 -3.17 13.92
CA ASP A 388 27.50 -3.40 12.49
C ASP A 388 26.53 -2.35 11.93
N ALA A 389 25.48 -2.01 12.67
CA ALA A 389 24.54 -0.95 12.31
C ALA A 389 25.23 0.43 12.21
N ARG A 390 26.11 0.76 13.17
CA ARG A 390 26.89 2.01 13.14
C ARG A 390 27.86 2.04 11.97
N ALA A 391 28.55 0.94 11.68
CA ALA A 391 29.49 0.84 10.56
C ALA A 391 28.77 1.08 9.22
N ALA A 392 27.62 0.44 9.00
CA ALA A 392 26.86 0.59 7.76
C ALA A 392 26.35 2.03 7.54
N LEU A 393 25.90 2.72 8.59
CA LEU A 393 25.51 4.14 8.50
C LEU A 393 26.71 5.08 8.30
N LEU A 394 27.88 4.76 8.88
CA LEU A 394 29.11 5.50 8.67
C LEU A 394 29.58 5.40 7.22
N ASP A 395 29.43 4.24 6.57
CA ASP A 395 29.74 4.07 5.15
C ASP A 395 28.86 4.98 4.28
N LEU A 396 27.55 5.08 4.57
CA LEU A 396 26.65 6.04 3.89
C LEU A 396 27.03 7.50 4.14
N GLN A 397 27.57 7.81 5.31
CA GLN A 397 28.08 9.15 5.64
C GLN A 397 29.37 9.47 4.88
N ALA A 398 30.23 8.47 4.67
CA ALA A 398 31.52 8.57 4.00
C ALA A 398 31.41 8.66 2.47
N ASP A 399 30.30 8.21 1.86
CA ASP A 399 30.00 8.31 0.42
C ASP A 399 29.74 9.76 -0.08
N ARG A 400 30.24 10.76 0.67
CA ARG A 400 30.19 12.19 0.36
C ARG A 400 31.17 12.63 -0.76
N GLY A 401 31.93 11.70 -1.34
CA GLY A 401 32.95 12.01 -2.33
C GLY A 401 34.22 12.69 -1.78
N ASP A 402 34.35 12.84 -0.46
CA ASP A 402 35.54 13.40 0.18
C ASP A 402 36.13 12.39 1.17
N ALA A 403 37.46 12.26 1.13
CA ALA A 403 38.27 11.36 1.93
C ALA A 403 38.14 11.63 3.44
N VAL A 404 37.09 11.12 4.08
CA VAL A 404 36.94 11.06 5.54
C VAL A 404 37.27 9.65 6.03
N ARG A 405 38.45 9.14 5.67
CA ARG A 405 39.00 7.89 6.22
C ARG A 405 39.97 8.11 7.38
N THR A 406 40.22 9.36 7.81
CA THR A 406 41.29 9.67 8.77
C THR A 406 40.86 10.32 10.09
N ALA A 407 39.57 10.44 10.40
CA ALA A 407 39.12 11.00 11.69
C ALA A 407 38.59 9.98 12.72
N ASN A 408 38.13 8.78 12.31
CA ASN A 408 37.27 7.96 13.19
C ASN A 408 37.96 6.77 13.88
N ALA A 409 39.29 6.66 13.82
CA ALA A 409 40.01 5.66 14.63
C ALA A 409 40.03 6.01 16.13
N ALA A 410 39.79 7.26 16.51
CA ALA A 410 39.76 7.71 17.91
C ALA A 410 38.39 7.54 18.58
N GLU A 411 37.28 7.57 17.82
CA GLU A 411 35.93 7.41 18.38
C GLU A 411 35.56 5.95 18.71
N LEU A 412 36.23 4.96 18.10
CA LEU A 412 36.14 3.56 18.52
C LEU A 412 36.83 3.29 19.87
N ALA A 413 37.58 4.26 20.42
CA ALA A 413 38.35 4.13 21.65
C ALA A 413 37.86 5.10 22.75
N GLY A 414 36.57 5.08 23.07
CA GLY A 414 36.09 5.35 24.43
C GLY A 414 36.45 6.68 25.11
N GLN A 415 36.49 7.81 24.39
CA GLN A 415 36.57 9.13 25.03
C GLN A 415 35.38 10.02 24.65
N LYS A 416 34.57 10.29 25.69
CA LYS A 416 33.36 11.09 25.69
C LYS A 416 33.66 12.58 25.51
N ASN A 417 33.04 13.20 24.50
CA ASN A 417 32.62 14.60 24.59
C ASN A 417 31.07 14.62 24.53
N GLU A 418 30.45 14.87 25.68
CA GLU A 418 29.01 14.75 25.93
C GLU A 418 28.14 15.93 25.44
N SER A 419 28.60 16.75 24.49
CA SER A 419 27.85 17.95 24.07
C SER A 419 27.85 18.27 22.57
N SER A 420 28.47 17.45 21.72
CA SER A 420 28.34 17.57 20.26
C SER A 420 27.32 16.58 19.72
N ILE A 421 26.26 17.10 19.10
CA ILE A 421 25.28 16.31 18.34
C ILE A 421 26.05 15.53 17.26
N GLY A 422 26.10 14.20 17.36
CA GLY A 422 26.82 13.38 16.40
C GLY A 422 26.21 13.50 15.00
N PRO A 423 27.01 13.72 13.94
CA PRO A 423 26.52 13.77 12.57
C PRO A 423 25.81 12.47 12.14
N LEU A 424 26.24 11.33 12.71
CA LEU A 424 25.67 10.01 12.42
C LEU A 424 24.24 9.88 12.92
N GLU A 425 23.96 10.32 14.15
CA GLU A 425 22.63 10.29 14.75
C GLU A 425 21.67 11.26 14.04
N GLN A 426 22.16 12.42 13.56
CA GLN A 426 21.37 13.31 12.71
C GLN A 426 21.01 12.66 11.37
N LEU A 427 21.97 11.99 10.73
CA LEU A 427 21.74 11.24 9.49
C LEU A 427 20.70 10.12 9.71
N ALA A 428 20.85 9.34 10.77
CA ALA A 428 19.92 8.28 11.15
C ALA A 428 18.50 8.85 11.39
N GLN A 429 18.38 9.94 12.16
CA GLN A 429 17.10 10.62 12.40
C GLN A 429 16.48 11.17 11.10
N GLY A 430 17.30 11.67 10.18
CA GLY A 430 16.87 12.13 8.86
C GLY A 430 16.22 11.00 8.05
N PHE A 431 16.86 9.83 7.99
CA PHE A 431 16.29 8.65 7.32
C PHE A 431 14.98 8.20 7.96
N ILE A 432 14.90 8.14 9.30
CA ILE A 432 13.63 7.83 9.99
C ILE A 432 12.55 8.85 9.66
N SER A 433 12.88 10.14 9.62
CA SER A 433 11.92 11.20 9.31
C SER A 433 11.36 11.06 7.89
N ILE A 434 12.19 10.70 6.91
CA ILE A 434 11.78 10.45 5.53
C ILE A 434 10.85 9.22 5.46
N ALA A 435 11.22 8.11 6.11
CA ALA A 435 10.40 6.91 6.17
C ALA A 435 9.02 7.21 6.79
N CYS A 436 9.00 7.95 7.90
CA CYS A 436 7.79 8.34 8.59
C CYS A 436 6.91 9.30 7.76
N GLU A 437 7.47 10.21 6.96
CA GLU A 437 6.68 11.07 6.07
C GLU A 437 6.05 10.27 4.92
N GLN A 438 6.77 9.28 4.35
CA GLN A 438 6.20 8.37 3.35
C GLN A 438 5.02 7.56 3.94
N MET A 439 5.20 7.01 5.15
CA MET A 439 4.15 6.28 5.87
C MET A 439 2.96 7.17 6.25
N ALA A 440 3.21 8.41 6.68
CA ALA A 440 2.15 9.37 6.98
C ALA A 440 1.35 9.77 5.72
N GLY A 441 2.03 9.91 4.57
CA GLY A 441 1.39 10.13 3.27
C GLY A 441 0.40 9.02 2.91
N ALA A 442 0.74 7.76 3.16
CA ALA A 442 -0.18 6.64 2.96
C ALA A 442 -1.39 6.66 3.91
N VAL A 443 -1.19 7.04 5.17
CA VAL A 443 -2.30 7.22 6.13
C VAL A 443 -3.25 8.32 5.66
N ARG A 444 -2.71 9.46 5.23
CA ARG A 444 -3.49 10.56 4.64
C ARG A 444 -4.21 10.11 3.37
N LYS A 445 -3.52 9.42 2.47
CA LYS A 445 -4.13 8.85 1.26
C LYS A 445 -5.31 7.95 1.60
N MET A 446 -5.16 7.04 2.56
CA MET A 446 -6.22 6.11 2.94
C MET A 446 -7.43 6.77 3.62
N THR A 447 -7.28 7.97 4.17
CA THR A 447 -8.34 8.70 4.86
C THR A 447 -8.94 9.80 3.97
N ILE A 448 -8.12 10.72 3.46
CA ILE A 448 -8.51 11.86 2.64
C ILE A 448 -9.15 11.42 1.31
N GLU A 449 -8.63 10.38 0.65
CA GLU A 449 -9.25 9.88 -0.60
C GLU A 449 -10.68 9.34 -0.38
N GLN A 450 -11.11 9.13 0.86
CA GLN A 450 -12.46 8.71 1.21
C GLN A 450 -13.34 9.88 1.67
N GLY A 451 -12.85 11.12 1.58
CA GLY A 451 -13.55 12.30 2.08
C GLY A 451 -13.50 12.42 3.61
N ARG A 452 -12.51 11.81 4.28
CA ARG A 452 -12.46 11.71 5.74
C ARG A 452 -11.27 12.44 6.35
N ASP A 453 -11.51 13.14 7.44
CA ASP A 453 -10.49 13.85 8.22
C ASP A 453 -9.71 12.88 9.13
N PRO A 454 -8.37 12.76 8.98
CA PRO A 454 -7.51 11.93 9.84
C PRO A 454 -7.65 12.23 11.33
N ALA A 455 -7.98 13.45 11.75
CA ALA A 455 -8.10 13.82 13.16
C ALA A 455 -9.21 13.05 13.90
N ASN A 456 -10.19 12.53 13.17
CA ASN A 456 -11.29 11.73 13.70
C ASN A 456 -10.94 10.24 13.86
N TYR A 457 -9.72 9.84 13.50
CA TYR A 457 -9.26 8.46 13.57
C TYR A 457 -8.36 8.20 14.77
N THR A 458 -8.45 6.96 15.28
CA THR A 458 -7.45 6.40 16.18
C THR A 458 -6.55 5.44 15.41
N MET A 459 -5.23 5.62 15.47
CA MET A 459 -4.30 4.65 14.88
C MET A 459 -4.27 3.39 15.74
N VAL A 460 -4.30 2.20 15.14
CA VAL A 460 -3.95 0.94 15.80
C VAL A 460 -2.65 0.46 15.17
N SER A 461 -1.55 0.60 15.92
CA SER A 461 -0.21 0.27 15.45
C SER A 461 0.21 -1.11 15.92
N PHE A 462 0.59 -1.96 14.98
CA PHE A 462 1.06 -3.32 15.23
C PHE A 462 2.16 -3.72 14.22
N GLY A 463 2.57 -4.98 14.26
CA GLY A 463 3.78 -5.46 13.62
C GLY A 463 5.02 -5.17 14.47
N GLY A 464 6.10 -5.91 14.24
CA GLY A 464 7.30 -5.86 15.09
C GLY A 464 8.03 -4.52 15.08
N ALA A 465 7.81 -3.69 14.06
CA ALA A 465 8.46 -2.38 13.91
C ALA A 465 7.53 -1.18 14.05
N GLY A 466 6.20 -1.37 14.07
CA GLY A 466 5.24 -0.26 14.10
C GLY A 466 5.39 0.65 15.32
N GLY A 467 5.54 0.05 16.50
CA GLY A 467 5.73 0.77 17.76
C GLY A 467 6.93 1.72 17.79
N GLN A 468 7.92 1.51 16.92
CA GLN A 468 9.15 2.30 16.89
C GLN A 468 8.94 3.69 16.28
N VAL A 469 7.91 3.85 15.43
CA VAL A 469 7.67 5.06 14.62
C VAL A 469 6.24 5.59 14.71
N ALA A 470 5.29 4.83 15.26
CA ALA A 470 3.86 5.15 15.20
C ALA A 470 3.49 6.54 15.74
N CYS A 471 4.09 6.99 16.85
CA CYS A 471 3.83 8.33 17.39
C CYS A 471 4.21 9.42 16.39
N GLU A 472 5.36 9.29 15.74
CA GLU A 472 5.88 10.25 14.75
C GLU A 472 5.06 10.21 13.45
N VAL A 473 4.64 9.03 12.99
CA VAL A 473 3.73 8.88 11.84
C VAL A 473 2.36 9.48 12.14
N ALA A 474 1.78 9.20 13.31
CA ALA A 474 0.50 9.74 13.74
C ALA A 474 0.53 11.28 13.80
N GLU A 475 1.60 11.87 14.35
CA GLU A 475 1.80 13.33 14.37
C GLU A 475 1.76 13.93 12.96
N ARG A 476 2.51 13.36 12.02
CA ARG A 476 2.59 13.87 10.63
C ARG A 476 1.32 13.63 9.84
N ALA A 477 0.58 12.56 10.13
CA ALA A 477 -0.68 12.25 9.49
C ALA A 477 -1.87 13.01 10.10
N GLY A 478 -1.69 13.71 11.22
CA GLY A 478 -2.73 14.51 11.89
C GLY A 478 -3.60 13.72 12.89
N LEU A 479 -3.14 12.56 13.37
CA LEU A 479 -3.84 11.74 14.37
C LEU A 479 -3.39 12.10 15.79
N ALA A 480 -4.33 12.09 16.72
CA ALA A 480 -4.07 12.44 18.14
C ALA A 480 -3.98 11.22 19.08
N LYS A 481 -4.37 10.03 18.61
CA LYS A 481 -4.46 8.80 19.42
C LYS A 481 -3.84 7.61 18.68
N VAL A 482 -3.10 6.78 19.42
CA VAL A 482 -2.53 5.52 18.96
C VAL A 482 -2.84 4.43 19.98
N VAL A 483 -3.28 3.26 19.52
CA VAL A 483 -3.43 2.05 20.32
C VAL A 483 -2.35 1.06 19.92
N PHE A 484 -1.60 0.54 20.89
CA PHE A 484 -0.67 -0.57 20.71
C PHE A 484 -1.26 -1.83 21.36
N PRO A 485 -1.68 -2.83 20.59
CA PRO A 485 -2.22 -4.07 21.13
C PRO A 485 -1.18 -4.83 21.98
N GLY A 486 -1.63 -5.56 23.01
CA GLY A 486 -0.73 -6.31 23.89
C GLY A 486 0.15 -7.36 23.18
N LEU A 487 -0.32 -7.89 22.04
CA LEU A 487 0.40 -8.82 21.16
C LEU A 487 0.70 -8.17 19.79
N ALA A 488 1.12 -6.90 19.78
CA ALA A 488 1.34 -6.12 18.55
C ALA A 488 2.23 -6.85 17.52
N GLY A 489 3.33 -7.47 17.95
CA GLY A 489 4.22 -8.21 17.05
C GLY A 489 3.69 -9.56 16.51
N LEU A 490 2.50 -10.01 16.96
CA LEU A 490 1.81 -11.24 16.54
C LEU A 490 0.34 -10.96 16.13
N PHE A 491 -0.03 -9.69 15.96
CA PHE A 491 -1.44 -9.27 15.92
C PHE A 491 -2.19 -9.79 14.70
N SER A 492 -1.50 -10.00 13.57
CA SER A 492 -2.07 -10.63 12.38
C SER A 492 -2.47 -12.08 12.63
N ALA A 493 -1.65 -12.86 13.34
CA ALA A 493 -1.98 -14.23 13.77
C ALA A 493 -3.17 -14.24 14.77
N VAL A 494 -3.23 -13.26 15.68
CA VAL A 494 -4.41 -13.06 16.55
C VAL A 494 -5.68 -12.78 15.72
N GLY A 495 -5.57 -11.98 14.67
CA GLY A 495 -6.68 -11.72 13.75
C GLY A 495 -7.12 -12.92 12.93
N ILE A 496 -6.17 -13.77 12.53
CA ILE A 496 -6.46 -15.07 11.89
C ILE A 496 -7.23 -15.98 12.86
N ALA A 497 -6.85 -16.02 14.13
CA ALA A 497 -7.59 -16.73 15.17
C ALA A 497 -9.02 -16.20 15.32
N ALA A 498 -9.17 -14.88 15.35
CA ALA A 498 -10.45 -14.20 15.50
C ALA A 498 -11.37 -14.25 14.27
N SER A 499 -10.87 -14.72 13.13
CA SER A 499 -11.64 -14.77 11.90
C SER A 499 -12.54 -16.01 11.85
N GLU A 500 -13.63 -15.91 11.11
CA GLU A 500 -14.60 -17.00 10.96
C GLU A 500 -14.42 -17.67 9.59
N PRO A 501 -14.53 -19.01 9.51
CA PRO A 501 -14.72 -19.70 8.24
C PRO A 501 -15.97 -19.17 7.54
N ALA A 502 -15.84 -18.76 6.29
CA ALA A 502 -16.98 -18.30 5.49
C ALA A 502 -16.82 -18.67 4.01
N ARG A 503 -17.95 -18.93 3.37
CA ARG A 503 -18.04 -19.06 1.92
C ARG A 503 -18.38 -17.70 1.33
N MET A 504 -17.60 -17.28 0.34
CA MET A 504 -17.81 -16.03 -0.37
C MET A 504 -18.23 -16.31 -1.81
N GLN A 505 -19.30 -15.65 -2.24
CA GLN A 505 -19.82 -15.79 -3.60
C GLN A 505 -20.15 -14.41 -4.15
N THR A 506 -19.55 -14.06 -5.29
CA THR A 506 -19.89 -12.84 -6.01
C THR A 506 -20.89 -13.18 -7.11
N ILE A 507 -22.01 -12.46 -7.11
CA ILE A 507 -23.02 -12.53 -8.17
C ILE A 507 -22.89 -11.25 -8.99
N ALA A 508 -22.49 -11.40 -10.25
CA ALA A 508 -22.49 -10.28 -11.20
C ALA A 508 -23.94 -10.04 -11.67
N LEU A 509 -24.44 -8.83 -11.48
CA LEU A 509 -25.78 -8.45 -11.89
C LEU A 509 -25.78 -6.99 -12.34
N GLU A 510 -25.69 -6.78 -13.65
CA GLU A 510 -25.66 -5.43 -14.23
C GLU A 510 -27.06 -4.95 -14.63
N GLY A 511 -27.37 -3.72 -14.23
CA GLY A 511 -28.55 -2.98 -14.68
C GLY A 511 -29.13 -2.06 -13.63
N ASP A 512 -30.30 -1.49 -13.92
CA ASP A 512 -31.01 -0.61 -12.99
C ASP A 512 -31.41 -1.36 -11.71
N LEU A 513 -31.07 -0.80 -10.55
CA LEU A 513 -31.31 -1.42 -9.25
C LEU A 513 -32.79 -1.77 -9.05
N LYS A 514 -33.71 -0.88 -9.44
CA LYS A 514 -35.17 -1.09 -9.25
C LYS A 514 -35.66 -2.25 -10.09
N LEU A 515 -35.22 -2.32 -11.35
CA LEU A 515 -35.61 -3.39 -12.26
C LEU A 515 -35.04 -4.75 -11.86
N ARG A 516 -33.84 -4.77 -11.28
CA ARG A 516 -33.12 -5.98 -10.86
C ARG A 516 -33.47 -6.47 -9.45
N TYR A 517 -34.15 -5.68 -8.64
CA TYR A 517 -34.39 -6.00 -7.23
C TYR A 517 -35.15 -7.32 -7.00
N SER A 518 -36.12 -7.66 -7.85
CA SER A 518 -36.83 -8.96 -7.76
C SER A 518 -35.94 -10.17 -8.10
N GLU A 519 -34.97 -9.98 -8.99
CA GLU A 519 -33.96 -10.99 -9.30
C GLU A 519 -32.98 -11.15 -8.14
N LEU A 520 -32.55 -10.06 -7.51
CA LEU A 520 -31.74 -10.08 -6.28
C LEU A 520 -32.42 -10.84 -5.15
N GLN A 521 -33.72 -10.62 -4.94
CA GLN A 521 -34.50 -11.37 -3.95
C GLN A 521 -34.38 -12.87 -4.16
N ARG A 522 -34.53 -13.35 -5.41
CA ARG A 522 -34.41 -14.77 -5.72
C ARG A 522 -32.98 -15.30 -5.54
N LEU A 523 -31.98 -14.53 -5.96
CA LEU A 523 -30.57 -14.93 -5.90
C LEU A 523 -30.04 -14.95 -4.47
N CYS A 524 -30.42 -13.98 -3.63
CA CYS A 524 -29.99 -13.93 -2.23
C CYS A 524 -30.75 -14.90 -1.33
N LEU A 525 -32.04 -15.18 -1.61
CA LEU A 525 -32.84 -16.11 -0.79
C LEU A 525 -32.75 -17.57 -1.26
N GLY A 526 -32.32 -17.83 -2.49
CA GLY A 526 -32.26 -19.19 -3.06
C GLY A 526 -31.10 -20.06 -2.55
N GLU A 527 -30.14 -19.47 -1.82
CA GLU A 527 -28.92 -20.15 -1.35
C GLU A 527 -28.86 -20.36 0.17
N THR A 528 -29.94 -20.10 0.91
CA THR A 528 -29.93 -20.25 2.37
C THR A 528 -30.20 -21.68 2.81
N ASP A 529 -29.24 -22.24 3.53
CA ASP A 529 -29.53 -23.19 4.60
C ASP A 529 -30.09 -22.34 5.76
N ASP A 530 -31.29 -22.62 6.27
CA ASP A 530 -32.03 -21.77 7.23
C ASP A 530 -31.28 -21.49 8.55
N SER A 531 -30.14 -22.15 8.77
CA SER A 531 -29.29 -22.02 9.96
C SER A 531 -28.06 -21.11 9.81
N ALA A 532 -27.69 -20.69 8.60
CA ALA A 532 -26.45 -19.95 8.36
C ALA A 532 -26.66 -18.42 8.30
N SER A 533 -25.89 -17.65 9.07
CA SER A 533 -25.93 -16.18 8.98
C SER A 533 -25.23 -15.68 7.72
N GLN A 534 -25.90 -14.83 6.95
CA GLN A 534 -25.37 -14.22 5.74
C GLN A 534 -25.16 -12.71 5.89
N ARG A 535 -24.08 -12.20 5.30
CA ARG A 535 -23.86 -10.77 5.03
C ARG A 535 -23.87 -10.54 3.52
N LEU A 536 -24.61 -9.52 3.09
CA LEU A 536 -24.69 -9.09 1.70
C LEU A 536 -23.95 -7.76 1.55
N GLU A 537 -23.11 -7.63 0.53
CA GLU A 537 -22.42 -6.39 0.18
C GLU A 537 -22.79 -6.00 -1.26
N PHE A 538 -23.56 -4.93 -1.39
CA PHE A 538 -24.04 -4.40 -2.66
C PHE A 538 -23.05 -3.43 -3.24
N ARG A 539 -22.84 -3.53 -4.55
CA ARG A 539 -22.05 -2.57 -5.32
C ARG A 539 -22.95 -1.82 -6.26
N LEU A 540 -23.22 -0.58 -5.89
CA LEU A 540 -24.14 0.30 -6.58
C LEU A 540 -23.36 1.41 -7.27
N LEU A 541 -23.78 1.80 -8.45
CA LEU A 541 -23.11 2.81 -9.28
C LEU A 541 -24.10 3.92 -9.61
N PRO A 542 -23.67 5.19 -9.63
CA PRO A 542 -24.33 6.18 -10.46
C PRO A 542 -24.36 5.71 -11.92
N SER A 543 -25.46 5.94 -12.62
CA SER A 543 -25.54 5.66 -14.05
C SER A 543 -24.44 6.39 -14.82
N GLY A 544 -23.70 5.66 -15.66
CA GLY A 544 -22.55 6.19 -16.42
C GLY A 544 -21.23 6.25 -15.64
N SER A 545 -21.24 5.94 -14.34
CA SER A 545 -20.04 5.89 -13.49
C SER A 545 -19.54 4.46 -13.32
N ASP A 546 -18.23 4.33 -13.11
CA ASP A 546 -17.56 3.08 -12.73
C ASP A 546 -17.13 3.08 -11.26
N PHE A 547 -17.40 4.16 -10.52
CA PHE A 547 -17.06 4.28 -9.11
C PHE A 547 -18.21 3.78 -8.22
N PRO A 548 -18.04 2.60 -7.58
CA PRO A 548 -19.11 2.03 -6.78
C PRO A 548 -19.24 2.71 -5.42
N VAL A 549 -20.47 2.80 -4.95
CA VAL A 549 -20.84 2.92 -3.55
C VAL A 549 -21.07 1.52 -3.01
N LEU A 550 -20.35 1.18 -1.93
CA LEU A 550 -20.43 -0.12 -1.27
C LEU A 550 -21.35 -0.02 -0.06
N LEU A 551 -22.35 -0.90 0.02
CA LEU A 551 -23.30 -0.95 1.14
C LEU A 551 -23.44 -2.38 1.65
N GLY A 552 -23.33 -2.58 2.96
CA GLY A 552 -23.33 -3.92 3.57
C GLY A 552 -24.45 -4.15 4.58
N TYR A 553 -25.14 -5.29 4.49
CA TYR A 553 -26.32 -5.61 5.31
C TYR A 553 -26.30 -7.06 5.83
N SER A 554 -26.94 -7.27 6.97
CA SER A 554 -27.26 -8.60 7.49
C SER A 554 -28.60 -9.04 6.89
N GLY A 555 -28.55 -9.65 5.70
CA GLY A 555 -29.73 -9.97 4.89
C GLY A 555 -30.12 -8.88 3.90
N LEU A 556 -31.13 -9.14 3.07
CA LEU A 556 -31.56 -8.24 1.99
C LEU A 556 -32.41 -7.09 2.55
N PRO A 557 -31.92 -5.83 2.56
CA PRO A 557 -32.71 -4.67 2.99
C PRO A 557 -33.80 -4.32 1.97
N ALA A 558 -34.81 -3.56 2.39
CA ALA A 558 -35.79 -3.00 1.46
C ALA A 558 -35.14 -2.05 0.43
N LEU A 559 -35.69 -2.01 -0.79
CA LEU A 559 -35.17 -1.16 -1.87
C LEU A 559 -35.01 0.31 -1.46
N SER A 560 -35.97 0.89 -0.73
CA SER A 560 -35.88 2.29 -0.28
C SER A 560 -34.69 2.54 0.63
N VAL A 561 -34.35 1.57 1.50
CA VAL A 561 -33.18 1.68 2.40
C VAL A 561 -31.89 1.67 1.59
N LEU A 562 -31.78 0.81 0.56
CA LEU A 562 -30.62 0.81 -0.34
C LEU A 562 -30.45 2.14 -1.07
N GLU A 563 -31.54 2.73 -1.55
CA GLU A 563 -31.49 4.03 -2.22
C GLU A 563 -31.05 5.14 -1.25
N ASP A 564 -31.66 5.23 -0.08
CA ASP A 564 -31.34 6.25 0.92
C ASP A 564 -29.88 6.15 1.39
N ASP A 565 -29.42 4.93 1.72
CA ASP A 565 -28.04 4.68 2.13
C ASP A 565 -27.05 4.95 0.99
N PHE A 566 -27.42 4.67 -0.26
CA PHE A 566 -26.63 5.03 -1.43
C PHE A 566 -26.44 6.55 -1.51
N HIS A 567 -27.52 7.32 -1.42
CA HIS A 567 -27.45 8.78 -1.50
C HIS A 567 -26.62 9.36 -0.35
N SER A 568 -26.81 8.85 0.86
CA SER A 568 -26.03 9.26 2.05
C SER A 568 -24.54 9.00 1.85
N ARG A 569 -24.16 7.75 1.54
CA ARG A 569 -22.75 7.36 1.36
C ARG A 569 -22.12 8.05 0.14
N PHE A 570 -22.88 8.28 -0.93
CA PHE A 570 -22.42 9.03 -2.09
C PHE A 570 -22.07 10.48 -1.69
N GLN A 571 -22.96 11.17 -0.97
CA GLN A 571 -22.72 12.54 -0.52
C GLN A 571 -21.55 12.63 0.46
N GLU A 572 -21.42 11.67 1.39
CA GLU A 572 -20.26 11.59 2.29
C GLU A 572 -18.93 11.43 1.53
N THR A 573 -18.92 10.61 0.48
CA THR A 573 -17.69 10.26 -0.26
C THR A 573 -17.29 11.35 -1.26
N TYR A 574 -18.27 11.94 -1.97
CA TYR A 574 -18.01 12.83 -3.10
C TYR A 574 -18.37 14.31 -2.82
N GLY A 575 -19.03 14.61 -1.70
CA GLY A 575 -19.35 15.98 -1.28
C GLY A 575 -20.54 16.64 -2.00
N TYR A 576 -21.26 15.92 -2.87
CA TYR A 576 -22.46 16.42 -3.56
C TYR A 576 -23.55 15.34 -3.65
N SER A 577 -24.79 15.76 -3.90
CA SER A 577 -25.93 14.84 -4.02
C SER A 577 -26.11 14.36 -5.46
N TYR A 578 -26.22 13.04 -5.65
CA TYR A 578 -26.57 12.43 -6.94
C TYR A 578 -28.08 12.25 -7.06
N THR A 579 -28.65 12.51 -8.24
CA THR A 579 -30.10 12.43 -8.51
C THR A 579 -30.49 11.54 -9.70
N GLY A 580 -29.51 10.93 -10.36
CA GLY A 580 -29.77 10.05 -11.51
C GLY A 580 -30.14 8.61 -11.11
N PRO A 581 -30.31 7.70 -12.08
CA PRO A 581 -30.60 6.29 -11.81
C PRO A 581 -29.45 5.59 -11.08
N ILE A 582 -29.77 4.68 -10.16
CA ILE A 582 -28.80 3.83 -9.47
C ILE A 582 -28.70 2.50 -10.21
N GLN A 583 -27.51 2.13 -10.65
CA GLN A 583 -27.23 0.83 -11.24
C GLN A 583 -26.68 -0.12 -10.18
N ILE A 584 -26.98 -1.40 -10.30
CA ILE A 584 -26.27 -2.46 -9.58
C ILE A 584 -25.23 -3.08 -10.52
N ARG A 585 -24.06 -3.40 -9.95
CA ARG A 585 -22.97 -4.12 -10.65
C ARG A 585 -22.85 -5.55 -10.16
N SER A 586 -22.85 -5.73 -8.85
CA SER A 586 -22.66 -7.04 -8.22
C SER A 586 -23.16 -7.05 -6.78
N VAL A 587 -23.34 -8.26 -6.26
CA VAL A 587 -23.54 -8.52 -4.82
C VAL A 587 -22.53 -9.56 -4.37
N LEU A 588 -21.81 -9.29 -3.29
CA LEU A 588 -21.00 -10.27 -2.58
C LEU A 588 -21.82 -10.86 -1.43
N ILE A 589 -21.96 -12.19 -1.41
CA ILE A 589 -22.62 -12.95 -0.35
C ILE A 589 -21.52 -13.62 0.49
N GLU A 590 -21.46 -13.30 1.78
CA GLU A 590 -20.59 -13.93 2.77
C GLU A 590 -21.47 -14.78 3.71
N THR A 591 -21.38 -16.10 3.56
CA THR A 591 -22.11 -17.07 4.40
C THR A 591 -21.15 -17.65 5.43
N LYS A 592 -21.41 -17.39 6.71
CA LYS A 592 -20.57 -17.91 7.80
C LYS A 592 -20.77 -19.40 7.98
N MET A 593 -19.67 -20.13 8.14
CA MET A 593 -19.62 -21.60 8.21
C MET A 593 -19.02 -22.13 9.52
N GLY A 594 -18.51 -21.26 10.40
CA GLY A 594 -17.84 -21.68 11.63
C GLY A 594 -17.68 -20.55 12.64
N GLN A 595 -16.94 -20.82 13.70
CA GLN A 595 -16.73 -19.90 14.81
C GLN A 595 -15.30 -19.32 14.83
N ALA A 596 -15.19 -18.08 15.30
CA ALA A 596 -13.94 -17.45 15.68
C ALA A 596 -13.31 -18.16 16.89
N SER A 597 -11.98 -18.10 17.00
CA SER A 597 -11.27 -18.46 18.22
C SER A 597 -10.83 -17.18 18.93
N GLU A 598 -11.17 -17.05 20.21
CA GLU A 598 -10.72 -15.92 21.02
C GLU A 598 -9.35 -16.22 21.63
N ILE A 599 -8.40 -15.30 21.48
CA ILE A 599 -7.11 -15.35 22.17
C ILE A 599 -7.26 -14.59 23.49
N PRO A 600 -7.07 -15.27 24.66
CA PRO A 600 -7.07 -14.60 25.95
C PRO A 600 -6.11 -13.41 25.99
N ALA A 601 -6.57 -12.32 26.62
CA ALA A 601 -5.74 -11.14 26.83
C ALA A 601 -4.54 -11.48 27.73
N ILE A 602 -3.35 -11.00 27.36
CA ILE A 602 -2.15 -11.12 28.20
C ILE A 602 -2.08 -9.89 29.09
N THR A 603 -2.48 -10.06 30.34
CA THR A 603 -2.43 -9.00 31.36
C THR A 603 -1.30 -9.25 32.34
N SER A 604 -0.73 -8.17 32.88
CA SER A 604 0.27 -8.28 33.93
C SER A 604 -0.36 -8.91 35.18
N LYS A 605 0.36 -9.85 35.80
CA LYS A 605 0.00 -10.41 37.12
C LYS A 605 0.62 -9.61 38.26
N VAL A 606 1.37 -8.56 37.95
CA VAL A 606 2.13 -7.78 38.92
C VAL A 606 1.27 -6.66 39.48
N ALA A 607 1.20 -6.53 40.81
CA ALA A 607 0.45 -5.47 41.47
C ALA A 607 1.21 -4.13 41.55
N HIS A 608 2.54 -4.17 41.45
CA HIS A 608 3.41 -3.01 41.58
C HIS A 608 4.56 -3.03 40.55
N VAL A 609 4.69 -1.96 39.79
CA VAL A 609 5.81 -1.78 38.84
C VAL A 609 7.08 -1.44 39.62
N GLU A 610 8.14 -2.22 39.44
CA GLU A 610 9.47 -1.86 39.96
C GLU A 610 9.99 -0.57 39.31
N ARG A 611 11.04 0.04 39.86
CA ARG A 611 11.62 1.25 39.24
C ARG A 611 12.10 0.91 37.82
N PRO A 612 11.68 1.65 36.78
CA PRO A 612 12.09 1.36 35.41
C PRO A 612 13.60 1.53 35.27
N LEU A 613 14.19 0.71 34.40
CA LEU A 613 15.58 0.89 34.00
C LEU A 613 15.72 2.22 33.23
N SER A 614 16.93 2.76 33.17
CA SER A 614 17.21 3.94 32.35
C SER A 614 17.94 3.52 31.08
N HIS A 615 17.48 4.01 29.93
CA HIS A 615 18.12 3.83 28.63
C HIS A 615 18.36 5.17 27.95
N ARG A 616 19.31 5.26 27.03
CA ARG A 616 19.57 6.50 26.27
C ARG A 616 18.91 6.41 24.90
N VAL A 617 18.14 7.43 24.53
CA VAL A 617 17.53 7.56 23.21
C VAL A 617 17.91 8.91 22.62
N PHE A 618 18.13 8.94 21.31
CA PHE A 618 18.30 10.17 20.53
C PHE A 618 16.99 10.54 19.82
N ASP A 619 16.48 11.73 20.12
CA ASP A 619 15.39 12.40 19.39
C ASP A 619 15.71 13.90 19.38
N GLY A 620 16.43 14.33 18.34
CA GLY A 620 17.08 15.67 18.26
C GLY A 620 18.29 15.83 19.19
N GLN A 621 18.24 15.24 20.38
CA GLN A 621 19.31 15.19 21.36
C GLN A 621 19.29 13.88 22.16
N TRP A 622 20.44 13.50 22.71
CA TRP A 622 20.51 12.34 23.61
C TRP A 622 19.85 12.67 24.95
N SER A 623 18.90 11.83 25.36
CA SER A 623 18.26 11.91 26.68
C SER A 623 18.19 10.53 27.33
N HIS A 624 18.16 10.50 28.67
CA HIS A 624 17.87 9.31 29.42
C HIS A 624 16.35 9.17 29.57
N VAL A 625 15.81 8.04 29.11
CA VAL A 625 14.39 7.72 29.15
C VAL A 625 14.15 6.49 30.03
N PRO A 626 12.99 6.37 30.69
CA PRO A 626 12.61 5.15 31.38
C PRO A 626 12.36 4.03 30.37
N LEU A 627 12.87 2.84 30.68
CA LEU A 627 12.67 1.59 29.96
C LEU A 627 11.76 0.68 30.79
N PHE A 628 10.59 0.38 30.24
CA PHE A 628 9.58 -0.50 30.83
C PHE A 628 9.48 -1.82 30.08
N SER A 629 9.29 -2.90 30.83
CA SER A 629 8.86 -4.20 30.30
C SER A 629 7.34 -4.23 30.27
N ARG A 630 6.74 -4.52 29.11
CA ARG A 630 5.30 -4.46 28.88
C ARG A 630 4.53 -5.38 29.82
N GLU A 631 5.07 -6.57 30.05
CA GLU A 631 4.50 -7.64 30.85
C GLU A 631 4.42 -7.29 32.34
N ASP A 632 5.18 -6.29 32.80
CA ASP A 632 5.25 -5.87 34.20
C ASP A 632 4.33 -4.66 34.50
N LEU A 633 3.60 -4.16 33.50
CA LEU A 633 2.73 -2.99 33.64
C LEU A 633 1.27 -3.39 33.92
N PRO A 634 0.70 -3.05 35.10
CA PRO A 634 -0.68 -3.34 35.42
C PRO A 634 -1.66 -2.43 34.67
N GLY A 635 -2.91 -2.88 34.55
CA GLY A 635 -4.02 -2.06 34.06
C GLY A 635 -4.15 -0.75 34.84
N GLY A 636 -4.39 0.34 34.12
CA GLY A 636 -4.49 1.69 34.66
C GLY A 636 -3.16 2.44 34.80
N PHE A 637 -2.01 1.78 34.62
CA PHE A 637 -0.70 2.45 34.71
C PHE A 637 -0.52 3.51 33.61
N GLU A 638 0.01 4.68 33.97
CA GLU A 638 0.23 5.81 33.07
C GLU A 638 1.73 6.04 32.84
N ILE A 639 2.10 6.29 31.59
CA ILE A 639 3.47 6.48 31.13
C ILE A 639 3.54 7.81 30.40
N GLN A 640 4.32 8.75 30.93
CA GLN A 640 4.64 9.99 30.24
C GLN A 640 5.86 9.78 29.34
N GLY A 641 5.75 10.19 28.07
CA GLY A 641 6.89 10.24 27.17
C GLY A 641 7.88 11.37 27.54
N PRO A 642 9.16 11.29 27.13
CA PRO A 642 9.72 10.24 26.29
C PRO A 642 9.99 8.95 27.07
N ALA A 643 9.61 7.80 26.53
CA ALA A 643 9.75 6.50 27.21
C ALA A 643 9.90 5.36 26.19
N LEU A 644 10.58 4.28 26.61
CA LEU A 644 10.71 3.06 25.82
C LEU A 644 9.98 1.92 26.52
N ILE A 645 9.09 1.23 25.80
CA ILE A 645 8.35 0.07 26.32
C ILE A 645 8.68 -1.13 25.43
N THR A 646 9.30 -2.15 26.01
CA THR A 646 9.67 -3.38 25.30
C THR A 646 8.74 -4.52 25.69
N SER A 647 8.36 -5.35 24.73
CA SER A 647 7.74 -6.66 24.97
C SER A 647 8.63 -7.76 24.41
N LYS A 648 8.22 -9.01 24.54
CA LYS A 648 8.86 -10.13 23.84
C LYS A 648 8.76 -10.07 22.30
N THR A 649 7.87 -9.25 21.75
CA THR A 649 7.51 -9.29 20.32
C THR A 649 7.71 -7.98 19.58
N ASP A 650 7.85 -6.86 20.29
CA ASP A 650 7.89 -5.51 19.72
C ASP A 650 8.48 -4.50 20.71
N THR A 651 8.70 -3.28 20.23
CA THR A 651 9.17 -2.15 21.03
C THR A 651 8.40 -0.90 20.64
N VAL A 652 7.88 -0.19 21.65
CA VAL A 652 7.16 1.07 21.52
C VAL A 652 8.03 2.21 22.02
N TYR A 653 8.26 3.21 21.16
CA TYR A 653 8.87 4.46 21.55
C TYR A 653 7.81 5.56 21.67
N LEU A 654 7.52 5.98 22.91
CA LEU A 654 6.66 7.12 23.17
C LEU A 654 7.49 8.40 23.13
N ARG A 655 7.10 9.36 22.28
CA ARG A 655 7.75 10.68 22.19
C ARG A 655 7.30 11.59 23.33
N GLU A 656 8.05 12.66 23.56
CA GLU A 656 7.84 13.62 24.66
C GLU A 656 6.41 14.20 24.73
N SER A 657 5.78 14.43 23.58
CA SER A 657 4.42 14.96 23.46
C SER A 657 3.31 13.95 23.80
N TRP A 658 3.64 12.68 24.02
CA TRP A 658 2.68 11.58 24.20
C TRP A 658 2.61 11.08 25.63
N MET A 659 1.41 10.64 26.01
CA MET A 659 1.15 9.94 27.26
C MET A 659 0.39 8.66 26.93
N ALA A 660 0.81 7.53 27.49
CA ALA A 660 0.15 6.25 27.32
C ALA A 660 -0.47 5.75 28.61
N LYS A 661 -1.62 5.09 28.48
CA LYS A 661 -2.29 4.39 29.57
C LYS A 661 -2.43 2.92 29.22
N VAL A 662 -2.11 2.05 30.17
CA VAL A 662 -2.39 0.62 30.07
C VAL A 662 -3.86 0.37 30.34
N LEU A 663 -4.56 -0.24 29.40
CA LEU A 663 -5.96 -0.64 29.56
C LEU A 663 -6.06 -1.97 30.32
N ASP A 664 -7.23 -2.29 30.86
CA ASP A 664 -7.47 -3.56 31.58
C ASP A 664 -7.28 -4.79 30.70
N SER A 665 -7.38 -4.62 29.38
CA SER A 665 -7.06 -5.65 28.39
C SER A 665 -5.56 -5.91 28.23
N GLY A 666 -4.69 -5.09 28.81
CA GLY A 666 -3.25 -5.12 28.54
C GLY A 666 -2.87 -4.48 27.20
N ASP A 667 -3.72 -3.64 26.61
CA ASP A 667 -3.39 -2.78 25.45
C ASP A 667 -2.89 -1.39 25.92
N LEU A 668 -2.08 -0.68 25.12
CA LEU A 668 -1.66 0.70 25.41
C LEU A 668 -2.52 1.66 24.60
N LEU A 669 -3.18 2.60 25.26
CA LEU A 669 -3.79 3.75 24.61
C LEU A 669 -2.89 4.97 24.83
N ALA A 670 -2.22 5.42 23.77
CA ALA A 670 -1.43 6.63 23.75
C ALA A 670 -2.23 7.80 23.17
N GLN A 671 -2.11 8.96 23.82
CA GLN A 671 -2.73 10.20 23.40
C GLN A 671 -1.71 11.34 23.43
N ARG A 672 -1.76 12.20 22.40
CA ARG A 672 -0.92 13.39 22.33
C ARG A 672 -1.48 14.47 23.28
N SER A 673 -0.59 15.11 24.03
CA SER A 673 -0.94 16.23 24.90
C SER A 673 -1.23 17.50 24.09
N ASN A 674 -2.41 18.11 24.30
CA ASN A 674 -2.81 19.36 23.61
C ASN A 674 -1.95 20.58 23.98
N SER A 675 -1.13 20.51 25.03
CA SER A 675 -0.26 21.62 25.48
C SER A 675 0.91 21.91 24.53
N HIS A 676 1.32 20.96 23.68
CA HIS A 676 2.43 21.12 22.73
C HIS A 676 1.98 21.41 21.29
N ALA A 677 0.71 21.16 20.92
CA ALA A 677 0.19 21.47 19.58
C ALA A 677 0.29 22.96 19.21
N ALA A 678 0.29 23.86 20.22
CA ALA A 678 0.45 25.30 20.07
C ALA A 678 1.91 25.79 20.01
N LYS A 679 2.90 24.92 20.32
CA LYS A 679 4.33 25.25 20.24
C LYS A 679 4.95 24.85 18.90
N ASP A 680 4.56 23.69 18.34
CA ASP A 680 5.07 23.24 17.03
C ASP A 680 4.64 24.16 15.88
N THR A 681 3.40 24.65 15.91
CA THR A 681 2.88 25.64 14.94
C THR A 681 3.53 27.01 15.05
N ARG A 682 4.07 27.38 16.22
CA ARG A 682 4.81 28.65 16.43
C ARG A 682 6.30 28.53 16.14
N SER A 683 6.90 27.35 16.28
CA SER A 683 8.33 27.15 16.01
C SER A 683 8.65 27.13 14.51
N GLU A 684 7.75 26.60 13.68
CA GLU A 684 7.91 26.63 12.20
C GLU A 684 7.62 28.02 11.62
N THR A 685 6.71 28.80 12.20
CA THR A 685 6.40 30.17 11.71
C THR A 685 7.37 31.24 12.23
N ALA A 686 8.00 31.04 13.39
CA ALA A 686 8.93 32.02 13.97
C ALA A 686 10.27 32.12 13.24
N THR A 687 10.67 31.13 12.44
CA THR A 687 11.91 31.18 11.66
C THR A 687 11.77 31.86 10.29
N GLU A 688 10.53 32.03 9.79
CA GLU A 688 10.25 32.77 8.54
C GLU A 688 9.93 34.25 8.77
N ALA A 689 9.32 34.61 9.91
CA ALA A 689 8.93 35.99 10.19
C ALA A 689 10.15 36.93 10.41
N ASP A 690 11.24 36.44 10.97
CA ASP A 690 12.46 37.24 11.23
C ASP A 690 13.30 37.51 9.97
N LEU A 691 12.96 36.92 8.82
CA LEU A 691 13.65 37.16 7.54
C LEU A 691 12.89 38.12 6.60
N LEU A 692 11.67 38.54 6.96
CA LEU A 692 10.80 39.36 6.10
C LEU A 692 10.58 40.80 6.60
N GLU A 693 11.08 41.19 7.78
CA GLU A 693 10.86 42.54 8.33
C GLU A 693 11.87 43.63 7.89
N GLU A 694 12.85 43.36 7.02
CA GLU A 694 13.78 44.40 6.54
C GLU A 694 13.36 45.13 5.25
N ARG A 695 12.16 44.87 4.70
CA ARG A 695 11.69 45.59 3.50
C ARG A 695 10.20 45.90 3.50
N SER A 696 9.78 46.91 4.25
CA SER A 696 8.75 47.86 3.78
C SER A 696 8.52 49.00 4.78
N THR A 697 9.14 50.14 4.53
CA THR A 697 8.62 51.42 5.04
C THR A 697 8.35 52.31 3.83
N GLY A 698 7.07 52.41 3.48
CA GLY A 698 6.60 53.17 2.32
C GLY A 698 5.08 53.28 2.39
N THR A 699 4.63 54.23 3.19
CA THR A 699 3.24 54.70 3.28
C THR A 699 2.76 55.26 1.96
N GLU A 700 1.63 54.80 1.42
CA GLU A 700 0.83 55.58 0.46
C GLU A 700 -0.67 55.44 0.71
N GLU A 701 -1.34 56.55 0.43
CA GLU A 701 -2.65 56.99 0.92
C GLU A 701 -3.85 56.32 0.24
N ILE A 702 -4.94 56.27 1.01
CA ILE A 702 -6.27 55.81 0.61
C ILE A 702 -6.98 56.94 -0.16
N ILE A 703 -7.46 56.68 -1.39
CA ILE A 703 -8.43 57.53 -2.09
C ILE A 703 -9.69 56.69 -2.39
N PRO A 704 -10.91 57.16 -2.06
CA PRO A 704 -12.17 56.42 -2.24
C PRO A 704 -12.77 56.60 -3.65
N PRO A 705 -13.77 55.77 -4.05
CA PRO A 705 -14.17 55.60 -5.44
C PRO A 705 -15.26 56.57 -5.89
N GLU A 706 -15.22 56.99 -7.16
CA GLU A 706 -16.36 57.60 -7.85
C GLU A 706 -16.91 56.68 -8.95
N ALA A 707 -18.22 56.76 -9.09
CA ALA A 707 -19.11 55.89 -9.83
C ALA A 707 -19.35 56.34 -11.28
N ALA A 708 -20.18 55.54 -11.98
CA ALA A 708 -20.87 55.81 -13.26
C ALA A 708 -20.03 55.55 -14.53
N THR A 709 -20.55 55.03 -15.65
CA THR A 709 -21.86 54.51 -16.06
C THR A 709 -21.65 53.82 -17.43
N SER A 710 -22.63 52.98 -17.80
CA SER A 710 -22.94 52.47 -19.15
C SER A 710 -22.36 53.25 -20.35
N ASP A 711 -21.84 52.54 -21.36
CA ASP A 711 -22.55 52.49 -22.65
C ASP A 711 -22.02 51.43 -23.64
N LYS A 712 -22.90 51.20 -24.62
CA LYS A 712 -23.04 50.19 -25.67
C LYS A 712 -21.95 50.08 -26.75
N CYS A 713 -21.99 48.89 -27.40
CA CYS A 713 -21.78 48.54 -28.82
C CYS A 713 -20.52 49.04 -29.55
N ASP A 714 -19.77 48.11 -30.16
CA ASP A 714 -19.92 47.77 -31.59
C ASP A 714 -18.83 46.77 -32.01
N GLN A 715 -19.23 45.73 -32.75
CA GLN A 715 -18.30 44.91 -33.53
C GLN A 715 -17.95 45.61 -34.85
N PRO A 716 -16.78 45.32 -35.42
CA PRO A 716 -16.76 45.07 -36.86
C PRO A 716 -15.99 43.80 -37.28
N GLU A 717 -16.56 43.19 -38.31
CA GLU A 717 -16.09 42.05 -39.11
C GLU A 717 -14.76 42.34 -39.83
N PHE A 718 -13.93 41.30 -39.99
CA PHE A 718 -12.76 41.33 -40.86
C PHE A 718 -12.99 40.48 -42.13
N VAL A 719 -12.87 41.15 -43.28
CA VAL A 719 -12.95 40.59 -44.63
C VAL A 719 -11.56 40.15 -45.10
N MET A 720 -11.52 38.96 -45.70
CA MET A 720 -10.36 38.36 -46.37
C MET A 720 -10.04 39.04 -47.71
N THR A 721 -8.76 39.22 -48.01
CA THR A 721 -8.28 39.35 -49.40
C THR A 721 -7.02 38.52 -49.62
N GLU A 722 -7.14 37.53 -50.51
CA GLU A 722 -6.03 36.82 -51.15
C GLU A 722 -5.34 37.70 -52.20
N LYS A 723 -4.02 37.55 -52.35
CA LYS A 723 -3.34 37.64 -53.64
C LYS A 723 -2.14 36.68 -53.72
N SER A 724 -2.09 36.00 -54.85
CA SER A 724 -1.05 35.15 -55.41
C SER A 724 0.27 35.90 -55.66
N ASP A 725 1.43 35.24 -55.68
CA ASP A 725 1.95 34.50 -56.83
C ASP A 725 3.37 33.92 -56.63
N GLN A 726 3.69 33.02 -57.55
CA GLN A 726 4.75 32.01 -57.62
C GLN A 726 6.19 32.52 -57.89
N SER A 727 7.18 31.74 -57.43
CA SER A 727 8.43 31.30 -58.12
C SER A 727 9.32 30.59 -57.07
N GLY A 728 10.07 29.51 -57.28
CA GLY A 728 10.50 28.78 -58.46
C GLY A 728 11.99 28.42 -58.30
N ALA A 729 12.30 27.14 -57.98
CA ALA A 729 13.61 26.45 -58.05
C ALA A 729 14.75 26.96 -57.11
N THR A 730 15.76 26.21 -56.65
CA THR A 730 16.47 25.00 -57.13
C THR A 730 17.31 24.42 -55.97
N MET A 731 17.60 23.11 -56.01
CA MET A 731 18.56 22.42 -55.14
C MET A 731 20.02 22.75 -55.51
N ALA A 732 20.92 22.77 -54.52
CA ALA A 732 22.32 22.37 -54.68
C ALA A 732 22.95 21.99 -53.33
N ASP A 733 23.47 20.77 -53.33
CA ASP A 733 24.35 20.12 -52.36
C ASP A 733 25.80 20.55 -52.66
N GLU A 734 26.64 20.81 -51.65
CA GLU A 734 28.08 20.55 -51.76
C GLU A 734 28.82 20.70 -50.41
N SER A 735 29.77 19.78 -50.26
CA SER A 735 30.47 19.34 -49.06
C SER A 735 31.81 20.07 -48.79
N ALA A 736 32.20 20.04 -47.50
CA ALA A 736 33.56 19.83 -46.96
C ALA A 736 34.69 20.87 -47.22
N GLN A 737 35.29 21.34 -46.11
CA GLN A 737 36.75 21.17 -45.88
C GLN A 737 37.17 21.48 -44.43
N ALA A 738 38.08 20.64 -43.93
CA ALA A 738 38.69 20.64 -42.60
C ALA A 738 39.83 21.66 -42.46
N GLY A 739 40.18 22.06 -41.22
CA GLY A 739 41.39 22.83 -40.97
C GLY A 739 41.67 23.30 -39.54
N ALA A 740 42.31 22.42 -38.76
CA ALA A 740 43.37 22.68 -37.78
C ALA A 740 43.10 23.39 -36.43
N LEU A 741 43.36 22.60 -35.37
CA LEU A 741 43.68 22.97 -33.99
C LEU A 741 44.76 24.06 -33.87
N LYS A 742 44.59 24.95 -32.88
CA LYS A 742 45.70 25.45 -32.05
C LYS A 742 45.27 25.53 -30.58
N THR A 743 45.90 24.69 -29.78
CA THR A 743 45.89 24.66 -28.32
C THR A 743 46.56 25.91 -27.75
N ARG A 744 45.95 26.50 -26.72
CA ARG A 744 46.54 27.55 -25.88
C ARG A 744 46.29 27.17 -24.42
N GLU A 745 47.38 26.95 -23.69
CA GLU A 745 47.39 26.73 -22.24
C GLU A 745 46.90 28.00 -21.49
N PRO A 746 46.09 27.85 -20.42
CA PRO A 746 45.90 28.90 -19.43
C PRO A 746 46.76 28.64 -18.18
N GLY A 747 47.54 29.66 -17.80
CA GLY A 747 48.36 29.68 -16.60
C GLY A 747 47.56 29.61 -15.29
N GLN A 748 48.25 29.10 -14.26
CA GLN A 748 47.80 28.95 -12.89
C GLN A 748 47.44 30.29 -12.23
N PRO A 749 46.33 30.39 -11.48
CA PRO A 749 46.17 31.37 -10.43
C PRO A 749 46.63 30.79 -9.08
N GLU A 750 47.27 31.65 -8.29
CA GLU A 750 47.85 31.39 -6.97
C GLU A 750 46.83 30.84 -5.95
N SER A 751 47.30 29.93 -5.11
CA SER A 751 46.55 29.29 -4.03
C SER A 751 46.22 30.27 -2.90
N VAL A 752 44.95 30.65 -2.78
CA VAL A 752 44.39 31.20 -1.55
C VAL A 752 44.06 30.02 -0.62
N ARG A 753 44.69 29.97 0.55
CA ARG A 753 44.40 28.98 1.59
C ARG A 753 42.92 29.11 2.02
N PRO A 754 42.11 28.04 2.05
CA PRO A 754 40.78 28.13 2.62
C PRO A 754 40.90 28.30 4.13
N ASP A 755 40.18 29.31 4.62
CA ASP A 755 40.00 29.63 6.02
C ASP A 755 39.38 28.44 6.78
N ALA A 756 39.85 28.20 8.01
CA ALA A 756 39.48 27.05 8.84
C ALA A 756 38.05 27.14 9.44
N SER A 757 37.21 28.03 8.91
CA SER A 757 35.85 28.30 9.37
C SER A 757 34.78 27.42 8.71
N ALA A 758 35.12 26.66 7.66
CA ALA A 758 34.17 25.85 6.87
C ALA A 758 33.61 24.58 7.56
N GLN A 759 34.16 24.18 8.71
CA GLN A 759 33.71 22.94 9.40
C GLN A 759 32.41 23.11 10.21
N ARG A 760 31.91 24.33 10.42
CA ARG A 760 30.65 24.58 11.17
C ARG A 760 29.37 24.62 10.32
N GLU A 761 29.46 24.68 8.98
CA GLU A 761 28.27 24.75 8.11
C GLU A 761 27.66 23.38 7.72
N ALA A 762 28.37 22.28 7.97
CA ALA A 762 27.95 20.94 7.56
C ALA A 762 26.59 20.47 8.16
N PRO A 763 26.29 20.64 9.47
CA PRO A 763 25.02 20.19 10.04
C PRO A 763 23.83 21.02 9.54
N ALA A 764 23.97 22.34 9.38
CA ALA A 764 22.90 23.20 8.86
C ALA A 764 22.49 22.84 7.42
N LYS A 765 23.46 22.48 6.57
CA LYS A 765 23.22 22.07 5.19
C LYS A 765 22.56 20.69 5.04
N GLU A 766 22.74 19.81 6.02
CA GLU A 766 22.12 18.47 6.05
C GLU A 766 20.67 18.54 6.54
N VAL A 767 20.40 19.35 7.56
CA VAL A 767 19.04 19.70 8.01
C VAL A 767 18.22 20.32 6.88
N LEU A 768 18.80 21.22 6.07
CA LEU A 768 18.16 21.80 4.90
C LEU A 768 17.79 20.75 3.83
N SER A 769 18.63 19.72 3.61
CA SER A 769 18.31 18.65 2.66
C SER A 769 17.18 17.73 3.14
N ILE A 770 17.09 17.47 4.44
CA ILE A 770 15.99 16.68 5.03
C ILE A 770 14.67 17.45 4.93
N ALA A 771 14.67 18.73 5.30
CA ALA A 771 13.48 19.58 5.21
C ALA A 771 12.98 19.74 3.76
N ALA A 772 13.89 19.91 2.80
CA ALA A 772 13.54 19.99 1.39
C ALA A 772 12.84 18.71 0.88
N GLU A 773 13.35 17.52 1.23
CA GLU A 773 12.74 16.25 0.84
C GLU A 773 11.35 16.09 1.48
N ILE A 774 11.18 16.43 2.77
CA ILE A 774 9.88 16.39 3.45
C ILE A 774 8.85 17.31 2.76
N HIS A 775 9.22 18.57 2.47
CA HIS A 775 8.33 19.51 1.78
C HIS A 775 7.96 19.04 0.38
N GLN A 776 8.94 18.52 -0.37
CA GLN A 776 8.70 17.97 -1.70
C GLN A 776 7.66 16.84 -1.65
N ARG A 777 7.81 15.88 -0.73
CA ARG A 777 6.87 14.76 -0.57
C ARG A 777 5.46 15.22 -0.20
N ARG A 778 5.34 16.24 0.66
CA ARG A 778 4.03 16.81 1.03
C ARG A 778 3.33 17.45 -0.16
N LEU A 779 4.05 18.26 -0.94
CA LEU A 779 3.50 18.90 -2.13
C LEU A 779 3.11 17.84 -3.19
N GLU A 780 3.95 16.81 -3.41
CA GLU A 780 3.65 15.67 -4.28
C GLU A 780 2.36 14.95 -3.87
N SER A 781 2.14 14.75 -2.56
CA SER A 781 0.90 14.16 -2.02
C SER A 781 -0.31 15.01 -2.41
N ILE A 782 -0.26 16.33 -2.20
CA ILE A 782 -1.37 17.24 -2.51
C ILE A 782 -1.72 17.19 -4.01
N ALA A 783 -0.72 17.30 -4.90
CA ALA A 783 -0.96 17.25 -6.34
C ALA A 783 -1.59 15.91 -6.78
N THR A 784 -1.18 14.82 -6.15
CA THR A 784 -1.74 13.47 -6.40
C THR A 784 -3.18 13.37 -5.89
N GLU A 785 -3.45 13.88 -4.69
CA GLU A 785 -4.79 13.91 -4.09
C GLU A 785 -5.79 14.70 -4.93
N MET A 786 -5.38 15.85 -5.48
CA MET A 786 -6.17 16.63 -6.44
C MET A 786 -6.57 15.79 -7.66
N GLY A 787 -5.61 15.05 -8.23
CA GLY A 787 -5.84 14.18 -9.38
C GLY A 787 -6.81 13.04 -9.07
N THR A 788 -6.68 12.41 -7.91
CA THR A 788 -7.59 11.35 -7.46
C THR A 788 -9.03 11.87 -7.32
N VAL A 789 -9.22 13.07 -6.73
CA VAL A 789 -10.55 13.68 -6.58
C VAL A 789 -11.15 14.01 -7.95
N LEU A 790 -10.38 14.57 -8.87
CA LEU A 790 -10.82 14.87 -10.23
C LEU A 790 -11.25 13.60 -10.97
N GLN A 791 -10.44 12.53 -10.91
CA GLN A 791 -10.77 11.26 -11.54
C GLN A 791 -12.08 10.67 -11.01
N LYS A 792 -12.28 10.70 -9.69
CA LYS A 792 -13.46 10.14 -9.01
C LYS A 792 -14.76 10.86 -9.30
N THR A 793 -14.68 12.17 -9.54
CA THR A 793 -15.85 13.02 -9.80
C THR A 793 -16.14 13.17 -11.29
N ALA A 794 -15.24 12.69 -12.17
CA ALA A 794 -15.40 12.78 -13.61
C ALA A 794 -16.44 11.80 -14.18
N GLN A 795 -17.31 12.32 -15.05
CA GLN A 795 -18.22 11.50 -15.87
C GLN A 795 -17.57 11.08 -17.21
N SER A 796 -16.59 11.85 -17.68
CA SER A 796 -15.90 11.60 -18.95
C SER A 796 -15.03 10.35 -18.88
N VAL A 797 -15.24 9.40 -19.81
CA VAL A 797 -14.39 8.21 -20.01
C VAL A 797 -12.92 8.59 -20.22
N ASN A 798 -12.65 9.73 -20.87
CA ASN A 798 -11.28 10.20 -21.09
C ASN A 798 -10.59 10.54 -19.76
N ILE A 799 -11.25 11.24 -18.85
CA ILE A 799 -10.67 11.58 -17.54
C ILE A 799 -10.66 10.35 -16.63
N LYS A 800 -11.78 9.62 -16.51
CA LYS A 800 -11.93 8.55 -15.50
C LYS A 800 -11.15 7.27 -15.81
N GLU A 801 -11.11 6.85 -17.09
CA GLU A 801 -10.50 5.58 -17.52
C GLU A 801 -9.18 5.78 -18.28
N ARG A 802 -9.13 6.76 -19.19
CA ARG A 802 -7.90 7.05 -19.95
C ARG A 802 -6.91 7.92 -19.18
N LEU A 803 -7.33 8.48 -18.04
CA LEU A 803 -6.54 9.37 -17.18
C LEU A 803 -6.03 10.61 -17.94
N ASP A 804 -6.90 11.15 -18.79
CA ASP A 804 -6.63 12.32 -19.63
C ASP A 804 -6.80 13.65 -18.88
N PHE A 805 -5.96 13.85 -17.86
CA PHE A 805 -5.93 15.05 -17.04
C PHE A 805 -4.54 15.22 -16.40
N SER A 806 -4.25 16.36 -15.78
CA SER A 806 -3.05 16.56 -14.95
C SER A 806 -3.31 17.57 -13.84
N CYS A 807 -2.64 17.39 -12.71
CA CYS A 807 -2.72 18.29 -11.56
C CYS A 807 -1.33 18.73 -11.13
N ALA A 808 -1.16 20.02 -10.86
CA ALA A 808 0.10 20.60 -10.44
C ALA A 808 -0.12 21.74 -9.45
N ILE A 809 0.90 22.02 -8.63
CA ILE A 809 0.94 23.14 -7.71
C ILE A 809 1.98 24.13 -8.23
N PHE A 810 1.61 25.41 -8.20
CA PHE A 810 2.42 26.50 -8.73
C PHE A 810 2.78 27.48 -7.62
N ASP A 811 3.92 28.15 -7.76
CA ASP A 811 4.25 29.30 -6.94
C ASP A 811 3.47 30.56 -7.38
N ALA A 812 3.64 31.67 -6.65
CA ALA A 812 2.98 32.93 -6.95
C ALA A 812 3.33 33.53 -8.32
N SER A 813 4.41 33.07 -8.97
CA SER A 813 4.82 33.47 -10.32
C SER A 813 4.34 32.51 -11.41
N GLY A 814 3.55 31.49 -11.04
CA GLY A 814 3.04 30.49 -11.97
C GLY A 814 4.07 29.45 -12.38
N ARG A 815 5.22 29.33 -11.68
CA ARG A 815 6.19 28.25 -11.93
C ARG A 815 5.74 26.98 -11.25
N ILE A 816 5.91 25.83 -11.90
CA ILE A 816 5.56 24.53 -11.32
C ILE A 816 6.49 24.24 -10.13
N LEU A 817 5.91 24.03 -8.95
CA LEU A 817 6.61 23.51 -7.77
C LEU A 817 6.62 21.98 -7.80
N VAL A 818 5.47 21.39 -8.12
CA VAL A 818 5.28 19.95 -8.25
C VAL A 818 4.16 19.66 -9.23
N SER A 819 4.24 18.52 -9.91
CA SER A 819 3.14 17.98 -10.70
C SER A 819 2.95 16.53 -10.35
N ALA A 820 1.70 16.08 -10.29
CA ALA A 820 1.41 14.67 -10.27
C ALA A 820 1.78 14.05 -11.64
N PRO A 821 2.25 12.78 -11.66
CA PRO A 821 2.80 12.14 -12.85
C PRO A 821 1.68 11.71 -13.79
N HIS A 822 1.17 12.68 -14.55
CA HIS A 822 0.11 12.47 -15.51
C HIS A 822 0.64 12.73 -16.95
N ILE A 823 -0.25 13.03 -17.90
CA ILE A 823 0.09 13.04 -19.33
C ILE A 823 1.23 14.03 -19.63
N PRO A 824 2.31 13.59 -20.30
CA PRO A 824 3.49 14.42 -20.57
C PRO A 824 3.20 15.74 -21.29
N VAL A 825 2.20 15.78 -22.17
CA VAL A 825 1.83 17.00 -22.92
C VAL A 825 1.36 18.12 -21.99
N HIS A 826 0.73 17.78 -20.86
CA HIS A 826 0.26 18.76 -19.89
C HIS A 826 1.43 19.37 -19.10
N LEU A 827 2.50 18.60 -18.82
CA LEU A 827 3.66 19.12 -18.07
C LEU A 827 4.34 20.29 -18.78
N GLY A 828 4.40 20.25 -20.12
CA GLY A 828 5.02 21.31 -20.91
C GLY A 828 4.16 22.58 -21.05
N SER A 829 2.84 22.47 -20.87
CA SER A 829 1.88 23.52 -21.23
C SER A 829 1.16 24.16 -20.03
N MET A 830 1.04 23.43 -18.92
CA MET A 830 0.36 23.92 -17.71
C MET A 830 1.03 25.16 -17.13
N GLN A 831 2.37 25.21 -17.12
CA GLN A 831 3.09 26.39 -16.60
C GLN A 831 2.78 27.64 -17.40
N ASP A 832 2.89 27.54 -18.73
CA ASP A 832 2.60 28.64 -19.65
C ASP A 832 1.14 29.09 -19.54
N SER A 833 0.22 28.15 -19.38
CA SER A 833 -1.22 28.42 -19.15
C SER A 833 -1.46 29.23 -17.88
N VAL A 834 -0.86 28.82 -16.75
CA VAL A 834 -1.01 29.53 -15.48
C VAL A 834 -0.36 30.92 -15.56
N GLN A 835 0.83 31.02 -16.16
CA GLN A 835 1.52 32.29 -16.35
C GLN A 835 0.75 33.26 -17.26
N ALA A 836 0.01 32.76 -18.26
CA ALA A 836 -0.84 33.58 -19.11
C ALA A 836 -2.09 34.10 -18.37
N ILE A 837 -2.70 33.27 -17.53
CA ILE A 837 -3.91 33.63 -16.75
C ILE A 837 -3.57 34.62 -15.64
N LEU A 838 -2.43 34.48 -14.96
CA LEU A 838 -2.07 35.27 -13.76
C LEU A 838 -2.24 36.79 -13.95
N PRO A 839 -1.70 37.43 -15.01
CA PRO A 839 -1.92 38.85 -15.28
C PRO A 839 -3.40 39.20 -15.46
N MET A 840 -4.17 38.34 -16.15
CA MET A 840 -5.59 38.55 -16.46
C MET A 840 -6.48 38.52 -15.21
N VAL A 841 -6.05 37.80 -14.18
CA VAL A 841 -6.84 37.56 -12.96
C VAL A 841 -6.27 38.23 -11.72
N SER A 842 -5.06 38.79 -11.80
CA SER A 842 -4.34 39.47 -10.70
C SER A 842 -5.22 40.50 -9.97
N SER A 843 -5.98 41.30 -10.71
CA SER A 843 -6.91 42.31 -10.15
C SER A 843 -8.15 41.71 -9.49
N ARG A 844 -8.44 40.43 -9.70
CA ARG A 844 -9.59 39.68 -9.15
C ARG A 844 -9.19 38.63 -8.12
N MET A 845 -7.89 38.50 -7.80
CA MET A 845 -7.39 37.45 -6.91
C MET A 845 -7.98 37.51 -5.49
N HIS A 846 -8.34 38.70 -5.00
CA HIS A 846 -8.96 38.89 -3.68
C HIS A 846 -10.40 38.32 -3.57
N VAL A 847 -11.04 38.00 -4.70
CA VAL A 847 -12.41 37.41 -4.77
C VAL A 847 -12.34 35.86 -4.81
N LEU A 848 -11.14 35.26 -4.86
CA LEU A 848 -10.92 33.86 -5.24
C LEU A 848 -10.79 32.86 -4.09
N SER A 849 -11.28 33.14 -2.88
CA SER A 849 -11.23 32.12 -1.84
C SER A 849 -12.00 30.84 -2.21
N GLN A 850 -12.87 30.86 -3.25
CA GLN A 850 -13.65 29.71 -3.76
C GLN A 850 -13.91 29.68 -5.30
N GLY A 851 -13.07 30.28 -6.15
CA GLY A 851 -13.30 30.35 -7.62
C GLY A 851 -12.44 29.40 -8.47
N PHE A 852 -12.81 29.19 -9.75
CA PHE A 852 -12.00 28.48 -10.76
C PHE A 852 -11.89 29.25 -12.08
N PHE A 853 -10.80 29.04 -12.82
CA PHE A 853 -10.60 29.55 -14.19
C PHE A 853 -10.54 28.40 -15.19
N VAL A 854 -11.09 28.63 -16.37
CA VAL A 854 -11.04 27.69 -17.49
C VAL A 854 -10.33 28.40 -18.64
N LEU A 855 -9.32 27.76 -19.21
CA LEU A 855 -8.58 28.25 -20.37
C LEU A 855 -8.58 27.18 -21.45
N ASN A 856 -8.97 27.58 -22.65
CA ASN A 856 -8.90 26.77 -23.86
C ASN A 856 -8.37 27.61 -25.03
N ASP A 857 -7.32 28.40 -24.77
CA ASP A 857 -6.64 29.22 -25.77
C ASP A 857 -5.37 28.48 -26.24
N PRO A 858 -5.32 27.98 -27.49
CA PRO A 858 -4.18 27.23 -28.00
C PRO A 858 -2.90 28.07 -28.10
N TYR A 859 -2.99 29.40 -28.07
CA TYR A 859 -1.83 30.31 -28.08
C TYR A 859 -1.31 30.64 -26.68
N GLN A 860 -2.10 30.34 -25.64
CA GLN A 860 -1.76 30.62 -24.24
C GLN A 860 -1.66 29.33 -23.42
N GLY A 861 -1.14 28.26 -24.03
CA GLY A 861 -0.88 27.00 -23.34
C GLY A 861 -2.01 25.96 -23.40
N GLY A 862 -3.14 26.24 -24.06
CA GLY A 862 -4.14 25.22 -24.37
C GLY A 862 -3.59 24.13 -25.30
N THR A 863 -3.69 22.86 -24.91
CA THR A 863 -3.18 21.73 -25.71
C THR A 863 -4.25 20.99 -26.50
N HIS A 864 -5.52 21.21 -26.20
CA HIS A 864 -6.65 20.62 -26.93
C HIS A 864 -7.23 21.63 -27.93
N LEU A 865 -7.54 21.16 -29.16
CA LEU A 865 -8.45 21.84 -30.09
C LEU A 865 -9.88 21.75 -29.50
N PRO A 866 -10.85 22.61 -29.88
CA PRO A 866 -11.78 23.29 -28.97
C PRO A 866 -12.77 22.36 -28.25
N ASP A 867 -12.28 21.59 -27.30
CA ASP A 867 -13.05 20.75 -26.39
C ASP A 867 -12.79 21.23 -24.96
N ILE A 868 -13.84 21.64 -24.26
CA ILE A 868 -13.83 21.83 -22.81
C ILE A 868 -14.49 20.57 -22.26
N THR A 869 -13.69 19.63 -21.73
CA THR A 869 -14.17 18.34 -21.19
C THR A 869 -14.54 18.45 -19.73
#